data_AF-A0A3M6UQQ7-F1
#
_entry.id   AF-A0A3M6UQQ7-F1
#
_cell.length_a   1.000
_cell.length_b   1.000
_cell.length_c   1.000
_cell.angle_alpha   90.00
_cell.angle_beta   90.00
_cell.angle_gamma   90.00
#
_symmetry.space_group_name_H-M   'P 1'
#
loop_
_entity.id
_entity.type
_entity.pdbx_description
1 polymer ?
#
loop_
_entity_poly.entity_id
_entity_poly.type
_entity_poly.pdbx_seq_one_letter_code
_entity_poly.pdbx_strand_id
1 'polypeptide(L)'
;MKERMLTHLSSQNELKTSEGDVLSKIKTRIKRMWLEDLIDRMSRQVRIKLKSAKMSHQETEAKIKRLLSRMEELQNSQKRKFDELSEHQSKIFEDILEKLALHFNSEETISSFCKWSKDEVPKPLGTWQDTKNEVLNYISEKTHQFVQRWENEENEFDKARVSLIQHCCKKYDIMEEEMREVAEDFFIVDEAEGDLPQDEGGENLKRSRVRGRLQTSTIPPWLRQGLASVAIGSPLSMLGIEIKKKIYCNTKLVNFCNDPCGYMKKRSQKCLKAISTRDRLLPFINEQLEDAVLYLGQIKKKIPKLREGDELIYQQLLEDKRGNTEIRRIYEPLNNELESLRRDIAVYTLREIRQSDFAREELECDFRKHSIGRGSFSTVFKGVLHRKGSPEIKVAIKMYIDPLTSNNVWHFVDEERALRKLRHPNIVGFYGTNLHQSPNGTEVMIVLELCSCSLRVLTHPEDSPARSLNDTVKKKVLSWVRHILQALHYIHSEGFVHRDLKLENVLLTQGEQVKLADVGVAKHEKEITGTMVGTSLYLAPEVCEGRIYNSKADMYSFGFVLWEIWYGETAFKTAMTTCELDQLEKVRQGCRPTHIEGTNHPYEIWQRVMTYCWNEDPRARLTARKALDRFKELQEAEIQPKQKPVLLPRSRSPRPLSQSKTPPPTKPKPARR
;
A
#
# COMPACT_ATOMS: atom_id res chain seq x y z
N MET A 1 -10.02 -14.78 25.42
CA MET A 1 -9.64 -14.83 23.99
C MET A 1 -8.12 -14.75 23.80
N LYS A 2 -7.47 -13.75 24.43
CA LYS A 2 -6.00 -13.61 24.49
C LYS A 2 -5.24 -14.87 24.95
N GLU A 3 -5.64 -15.51 26.05
CA GLU A 3 -5.00 -16.77 26.49
C GLU A 3 -5.17 -17.90 25.47
N ARG A 4 -6.41 -18.19 25.02
CA ARG A 4 -6.66 -19.18 23.96
C ARG A 4 -5.86 -18.89 22.68
N MET A 5 -5.64 -17.62 22.32
CA MET A 5 -4.80 -17.22 21.19
C MET A 5 -3.33 -17.53 21.40
N LEU A 6 -2.76 -17.16 22.55
CA LEU A 6 -1.34 -17.39 22.86
C LEU A 6 -1.05 -18.89 23.03
N THR A 7 -1.95 -19.65 23.68
CA THR A 7 -1.85 -21.10 23.81
C THR A 7 -1.96 -21.81 22.46
N HIS A 8 -2.81 -21.34 21.55
CA HIS A 8 -2.95 -21.93 20.21
C HIS A 8 -1.75 -21.61 19.29
N LEU A 9 -1.11 -20.45 19.46
CA LEU A 9 0.11 -20.09 18.74
C LEU A 9 1.34 -20.81 19.31
N SER A 10 1.40 -21.02 20.62
CA SER A 10 2.50 -21.72 21.30
C SER A 10 2.49 -23.23 21.06
N SER A 11 1.32 -23.89 21.11
CA SER A 11 1.19 -25.35 20.97
C SER A 11 1.56 -25.90 19.59
N GLN A 12 1.68 -25.06 18.55
CA GLN A 12 2.05 -25.52 17.20
C GLN A 12 3.55 -25.37 16.89
N ASN A 13 4.32 -24.70 17.75
CA ASN A 13 5.77 -24.54 17.60
C ASN A 13 6.56 -25.75 18.14
N GLU A 14 5.91 -26.69 18.85
CA GLU A 14 6.53 -27.90 19.42
C GLU A 14 6.69 -29.05 18.41
N LEU A 15 6.07 -28.98 17.23
CA LEU A 15 6.18 -30.00 16.17
C LEU A 15 7.31 -29.62 15.18
N LYS A 16 8.57 -29.72 15.63
CA LYS A 16 9.76 -29.47 14.80
C LYS A 16 10.25 -30.74 14.08
N THR A 17 9.86 -30.94 12.83
CA THR A 17 10.58 -31.76 11.84
C THR A 17 10.86 -30.92 10.58
N SER A 18 11.94 -31.21 9.83
CA SER A 18 12.50 -30.29 8.83
C SER A 18 11.58 -29.94 7.64
N GLU A 19 10.63 -30.81 7.28
CA GLU A 19 9.59 -30.49 6.29
C GLU A 19 8.32 -29.87 6.92
N GLY A 20 8.08 -30.14 8.21
CA GLY A 20 6.98 -29.56 9.00
C GLY A 20 7.15 -28.06 9.29
N ASP A 21 8.39 -27.57 9.28
CA ASP A 21 8.74 -26.18 9.62
C ASP A 21 8.20 -25.16 8.59
N VAL A 22 8.25 -25.48 7.29
CA VAL A 22 7.76 -24.58 6.23
C VAL A 22 6.23 -24.50 6.23
N LEU A 23 5.54 -25.63 6.30
CA LEU A 23 4.08 -25.68 6.32
C LEU A 23 3.51 -25.08 7.63
N SER A 24 4.19 -25.30 8.75
CA SER A 24 3.86 -24.67 10.04
C SER A 24 4.03 -23.16 9.98
N LYS A 25 5.17 -22.64 9.48
CA LYS A 25 5.39 -21.19 9.30
C LYS A 25 4.38 -20.55 8.36
N ILE A 26 4.01 -21.23 7.27
CA ILE A 26 2.93 -20.79 6.38
C ILE A 26 1.62 -20.70 7.19
N LYS A 27 1.18 -21.79 7.84
CA LYS A 27 -0.03 -21.86 8.69
C LYS A 27 -0.07 -20.74 9.76
N THR A 28 1.05 -20.47 10.42
CA THR A 28 1.17 -19.41 11.44
C THR A 28 1.04 -18.02 10.83
N ARG A 29 1.69 -17.76 9.69
CA ARG A 29 1.54 -16.51 8.92
C ARG A 29 0.10 -16.29 8.45
N ILE A 30 -0.59 -17.36 8.08
CA ILE A 30 -2.01 -17.34 7.71
C ILE A 30 -2.88 -16.85 8.87
N LYS A 31 -2.75 -17.51 10.03
CA LYS A 31 -3.55 -17.20 11.22
C LYS A 31 -3.29 -15.78 11.72
N ARG A 32 -2.03 -15.31 11.63
CA ARG A 32 -1.67 -13.91 11.94
C ARG A 32 -2.45 -12.91 11.09
N MET A 33 -2.45 -13.07 9.77
CA MET A 33 -3.13 -12.12 8.89
C MET A 33 -4.64 -12.07 9.13
N TRP A 34 -5.27 -13.20 9.43
CA TRP A 34 -6.70 -13.22 9.81
C TRP A 34 -6.94 -12.45 11.11
N LEU A 35 -6.05 -12.64 12.09
CA LEU A 35 -6.13 -11.98 13.37
C LEU A 35 -5.89 -10.47 13.27
N GLU A 36 -4.94 -10.04 12.42
CA GLU A 36 -4.69 -8.64 12.11
C GLU A 36 -5.93 -7.96 11.49
N ASP A 37 -6.58 -8.61 10.50
CA ASP A 37 -7.83 -8.10 9.88
C ASP A 37 -8.98 -8.02 10.90
N LEU A 38 -9.14 -9.05 11.73
CA LEU A 38 -10.17 -9.05 12.78
C LEU A 38 -9.96 -7.92 13.79
N ILE A 39 -8.72 -7.76 14.28
CA ILE A 39 -8.39 -6.69 15.23
C ILE A 39 -8.59 -5.33 14.58
N ASP A 40 -8.18 -5.14 13.33
CA ASP A 40 -8.37 -3.86 12.64
C ASP A 40 -9.86 -3.51 12.47
N ARG A 41 -10.70 -4.49 12.13
CA ARG A 41 -12.16 -4.32 12.07
C ARG A 41 -12.75 -3.97 13.44
N MET A 42 -12.37 -4.70 14.49
CA MET A 42 -12.83 -4.42 15.86
C MET A 42 -12.37 -3.03 16.31
N SER A 43 -11.10 -2.68 16.11
CA SER A 43 -10.56 -1.37 16.43
C SER A 43 -11.28 -0.26 15.68
N ARG A 44 -11.61 -0.45 14.39
CA ARG A 44 -12.44 0.52 13.63
C ARG A 44 -13.80 0.73 14.28
N GLN A 45 -14.51 -0.35 14.61
CA GLN A 45 -15.83 -0.27 15.22
C GLN A 45 -15.79 0.44 16.59
N VAL A 46 -14.79 0.13 17.41
CA VAL A 46 -14.55 0.80 18.69
C VAL A 46 -14.22 2.28 18.50
N ARG A 47 -13.38 2.62 17.51
CA ARG A 47 -13.06 4.03 17.17
C ARG A 47 -14.30 4.80 16.72
N ILE A 48 -15.20 4.19 15.94
CA ILE A 48 -16.46 4.81 15.51
C ILE A 48 -17.33 5.12 16.74
N LYS A 49 -17.51 4.17 17.66
CA LYS A 49 -18.25 4.37 18.93
C LYS A 49 -17.63 5.47 19.80
N LEU A 50 -16.31 5.51 19.91
CA LEU A 50 -15.62 6.55 20.68
C LEU A 50 -15.71 7.93 20.03
N LYS A 51 -15.72 7.99 18.70
CA LYS A 51 -15.86 9.24 17.95
C LYS A 51 -17.30 9.76 18.00
N SER A 52 -18.31 8.90 17.90
CA SER A 52 -19.72 9.31 18.03
C SER A 52 -20.01 9.92 19.40
N ALA A 53 -19.37 9.41 20.47
CA ALA A 53 -19.48 10.00 21.82
C ALA A 53 -18.90 11.43 21.96
N LYS A 54 -18.21 11.94 20.93
CA LYS A 54 -17.67 13.31 20.88
C LYS A 54 -18.47 14.23 19.95
N MET A 55 -19.53 13.72 19.31
CA MET A 55 -20.32 14.42 18.31
C MET A 55 -21.74 14.66 18.81
N SER A 56 -22.47 15.58 18.19
CA SER A 56 -23.90 15.70 18.47
C SER A 56 -24.68 14.50 17.93
N HIS A 57 -25.89 14.27 18.46
CA HIS A 57 -26.74 13.17 17.98
C HIS A 57 -27.10 13.35 16.49
N GLN A 58 -27.41 14.58 16.07
CA GLN A 58 -27.73 14.91 14.68
C GLN A 58 -26.54 14.69 13.74
N GLU A 59 -25.33 15.09 14.14
CA GLU A 59 -24.12 14.85 13.35
C GLU A 59 -23.82 13.35 13.21
N THR A 60 -23.98 12.60 14.31
CA THR A 60 -23.78 11.15 14.32
C THR A 60 -24.78 10.46 13.39
N GLU A 61 -26.06 10.82 13.48
CA GLU A 61 -27.14 10.28 12.65
C GLU A 61 -26.90 10.56 11.16
N ALA A 62 -26.53 11.80 10.80
CA ALA A 62 -26.23 12.19 9.43
C ALA A 62 -25.07 11.37 8.84
N LYS A 63 -23.99 11.21 9.60
CA LYS A 63 -22.84 10.40 9.17
C LYS A 63 -23.19 8.93 9.00
N ILE A 64 -23.93 8.33 9.94
CA ILE A 64 -24.30 6.93 9.82
C ILE A 64 -25.25 6.70 8.62
N LYS A 65 -26.21 7.60 8.37
CA LYS A 65 -27.06 7.53 7.17
C LYS A 65 -26.24 7.57 5.88
N ARG A 66 -25.22 8.43 5.83
CA ARG A 66 -24.27 8.49 4.71
C ARG A 66 -23.48 7.19 4.54
N LEU A 67 -23.00 6.60 5.64
CA LEU A 67 -22.34 5.29 5.61
C LEU A 67 -23.24 4.20 5.06
N LEU A 68 -24.48 4.10 5.54
CA LEU A 68 -25.45 3.10 5.08
C LEU A 68 -25.75 3.25 3.58
N SER A 69 -25.91 4.48 3.09
CA SER A 69 -26.06 4.75 1.65
C SER A 69 -24.83 4.30 0.85
N ARG A 70 -23.62 4.57 1.36
CA ARG A 70 -22.37 4.11 0.73
C ARG A 70 -22.20 2.59 0.76
N MET A 71 -22.71 1.92 1.79
CA MET A 71 -22.72 0.46 1.86
C MET A 71 -23.64 -0.17 0.81
N GLU A 72 -24.78 0.48 0.49
CA GLU A 72 -25.66 0.05 -0.60
C GLU A 72 -25.00 0.20 -1.98
N GLU A 73 -24.32 1.34 -2.23
CA GLU A 73 -23.50 1.51 -3.44
C GLU A 73 -22.43 0.41 -3.56
N LEU A 74 -21.79 0.10 -2.44
CA LEU A 74 -20.76 -0.93 -2.33
C LEU A 74 -21.33 -2.33 -2.61
N GLN A 75 -22.53 -2.65 -2.15
CA GLN A 75 -23.22 -3.90 -2.49
C GLN A 75 -23.41 -4.06 -4.00
N ASN A 76 -23.84 -3.00 -4.70
CA ASN A 76 -23.98 -3.01 -6.15
C ASN A 76 -22.63 -3.14 -6.86
N SER A 77 -21.59 -2.49 -6.33
CA SER A 77 -20.21 -2.62 -6.80
C SER A 77 -19.67 -4.04 -6.64
N GLN A 78 -19.94 -4.69 -5.51
CA GLN A 78 -19.53 -6.07 -5.22
C GLN A 78 -20.21 -7.07 -6.14
N LYS A 79 -21.52 -6.91 -6.39
CA LYS A 79 -22.26 -7.76 -7.33
C LYS A 79 -21.62 -7.77 -8.71
N ARG A 80 -21.33 -6.59 -9.27
CA ARG A 80 -20.63 -6.45 -10.56
C ARG A 80 -19.26 -7.16 -10.56
N LYS A 81 -18.50 -7.05 -9.47
CA LYS A 81 -17.21 -7.74 -9.35
C LYS A 81 -17.35 -9.26 -9.27
N PHE A 82 -18.41 -9.78 -8.65
CA PHE A 82 -18.70 -11.21 -8.66
C PHE A 82 -19.13 -11.70 -10.04
N ASP A 83 -19.84 -10.88 -10.81
CA ASP A 83 -20.19 -11.19 -12.19
C ASP A 83 -18.92 -11.27 -13.06
N GLU A 84 -18.03 -10.27 -12.98
CA GLU A 84 -16.72 -10.27 -13.67
C GLU A 84 -15.86 -11.48 -13.29
N LEU A 85 -15.89 -11.92 -12.03
CA LEU A 85 -15.20 -13.12 -11.57
C LEU A 85 -15.77 -14.39 -12.20
N SER A 86 -17.10 -14.45 -12.32
CA SER A 86 -17.79 -15.59 -12.93
C SER A 86 -17.52 -15.65 -14.42
N GLU A 87 -17.51 -14.50 -15.09
CA GLU A 87 -17.18 -14.39 -16.51
C GLU A 87 -15.74 -14.82 -16.80
N HIS A 88 -14.77 -14.37 -15.98
CA HIS A 88 -13.37 -14.80 -16.10
C HIS A 88 -13.21 -16.32 -15.89
N GLN A 89 -13.96 -16.89 -14.95
CA GLN A 89 -13.99 -18.35 -14.77
C GLN A 89 -14.54 -19.07 -15.99
N SER A 90 -15.71 -18.65 -16.48
CA SER A 90 -16.33 -19.24 -17.66
C SER A 90 -15.41 -19.17 -18.88
N LYS A 91 -14.74 -18.03 -19.10
CA LYS A 91 -13.79 -17.87 -20.20
C LYS A 91 -12.64 -18.88 -20.13
N ILE A 92 -12.02 -19.03 -18.96
CA ILE A 92 -10.93 -20.00 -18.77
C ILE A 92 -11.42 -21.42 -19.03
N PHE A 93 -12.63 -21.76 -18.58
CA PHE A 93 -13.20 -23.08 -18.79
C PHE A 93 -13.45 -23.35 -20.28
N GLU A 94 -14.00 -22.38 -21.01
CA GLU A 94 -14.17 -22.50 -22.47
C GLU A 94 -12.83 -22.60 -23.20
N ASP A 95 -11.82 -21.80 -22.83
CA ASP A 95 -10.49 -21.85 -23.46
C ASP A 95 -9.85 -23.25 -23.30
N ILE A 96 -9.94 -23.87 -22.12
CA ILE A 96 -9.43 -25.23 -21.89
C ILE A 96 -10.27 -26.27 -22.62
N LEU A 97 -11.59 -26.12 -22.61
CA LEU A 97 -12.52 -27.00 -23.34
C LEU A 97 -12.16 -27.06 -24.83
N GLU A 98 -11.97 -25.91 -25.46
CA GLU A 98 -11.60 -25.81 -26.88
C GLU A 98 -10.25 -26.48 -27.15
N LYS A 99 -9.23 -26.20 -26.32
CA LYS A 99 -7.90 -26.82 -26.49
C LYS A 99 -7.93 -28.34 -26.33
N LEU A 100 -8.63 -28.86 -25.33
CA LEU A 100 -8.78 -30.31 -25.12
C LEU A 100 -9.58 -30.95 -26.26
N ALA A 101 -10.66 -30.32 -26.70
CA ALA A 101 -11.45 -30.81 -27.83
C ALA A 101 -10.62 -30.84 -29.12
N LEU A 102 -9.81 -29.81 -29.38
CA LEU A 102 -8.89 -29.79 -30.52
C LEU A 102 -7.83 -30.89 -30.41
N HIS A 103 -7.22 -31.06 -29.24
CA HIS A 103 -6.20 -32.08 -29.00
C HIS A 103 -6.76 -33.50 -29.22
N PHE A 104 -7.92 -33.82 -28.64
CA PHE A 104 -8.53 -35.15 -28.77
C PHE A 104 -9.06 -35.45 -30.19
N ASN A 105 -9.43 -34.42 -30.95
CA ASN A 105 -9.90 -34.59 -32.34
C ASN A 105 -8.79 -34.53 -33.39
N SER A 106 -7.53 -34.26 -33.00
CA SER A 106 -6.41 -34.21 -33.94
C SER A 106 -6.10 -35.61 -34.53
N GLU A 107 -5.71 -35.66 -35.80
CA GLU A 107 -5.40 -36.92 -36.48
C GLU A 107 -4.25 -37.68 -35.81
N GLU A 108 -3.25 -36.95 -35.30
CA GLU A 108 -2.12 -37.50 -34.57
C GLU A 108 -2.56 -38.16 -33.25
N THR A 109 -3.38 -37.48 -32.45
CA THR A 109 -3.95 -38.04 -31.23
C THR A 109 -4.82 -39.25 -31.51
N ILE A 110 -5.69 -39.21 -32.52
CA ILE A 110 -6.55 -40.34 -32.90
C ILE A 110 -5.69 -41.54 -33.31
N SER A 111 -4.64 -41.33 -34.10
CA SER A 111 -3.73 -42.38 -34.57
C SER A 111 -2.94 -43.01 -33.42
N SER A 112 -2.37 -42.18 -32.54
CA SER A 112 -1.60 -42.61 -31.37
C SER A 112 -2.47 -43.33 -30.32
N PHE A 113 -3.61 -42.74 -29.95
CA PHE A 113 -4.53 -43.28 -28.94
C PHE A 113 -5.13 -44.63 -29.36
N CYS A 114 -5.43 -44.80 -30.64
CA CYS A 114 -6.08 -46.01 -31.18
C CYS A 114 -5.10 -47.11 -31.61
N LYS A 115 -3.78 -46.91 -31.45
CA LYS A 115 -2.75 -47.92 -31.71
C LYS A 115 -2.62 -48.87 -30.52
N TRP A 116 -2.79 -50.17 -30.73
CA TRP A 116 -2.68 -51.20 -29.69
C TRP A 116 -1.75 -52.32 -30.17
N SER A 117 -0.84 -52.75 -29.32
CA SER A 117 -0.01 -53.95 -29.54
C SER A 117 -0.58 -55.18 -28.84
N LYS A 118 -0.19 -56.39 -29.24
CA LYS A 118 -0.71 -57.64 -28.66
C LYS A 118 -0.42 -57.78 -27.16
N ASP A 119 0.61 -57.09 -26.66
CA ASP A 119 1.03 -57.12 -25.26
C ASP A 119 0.29 -56.09 -24.39
N GLU A 120 -0.35 -55.09 -25.01
CA GLU A 120 -1.10 -54.01 -24.33
C GLU A 120 -2.61 -54.26 -24.23
N VAL A 121 -3.13 -55.32 -24.86
CA VAL A 121 -4.57 -55.61 -24.88
C VAL A 121 -4.93 -56.57 -23.72
N PRO A 122 -6.02 -56.32 -22.98
CA PRO A 122 -6.40 -57.17 -21.87
C PRO A 122 -6.73 -58.60 -22.31
N LYS A 123 -6.37 -59.56 -21.46
CA LYS A 123 -6.71 -60.97 -21.69
C LYS A 123 -8.22 -61.18 -21.51
N PRO A 124 -8.86 -61.99 -22.37
CA PRO A 124 -10.28 -62.30 -22.21
C PRO A 124 -10.53 -63.03 -20.89
N LEU A 125 -11.53 -62.56 -20.15
CA LEU A 125 -11.99 -63.12 -18.88
C LEU A 125 -13.19 -64.05 -19.11
N GLY A 126 -13.55 -64.85 -18.08
CA GLY A 126 -14.55 -65.91 -18.16
C GLY A 126 -15.94 -65.47 -18.64
N THR A 127 -16.29 -64.19 -18.49
CA THR A 127 -17.52 -63.62 -19.07
C THR A 127 -17.23 -62.40 -19.95
N TRP A 128 -18.15 -62.12 -20.89
CA TRP A 128 -18.10 -60.87 -21.69
C TRP A 128 -18.23 -59.62 -20.84
N GLN A 129 -18.98 -59.67 -19.73
CA GLN A 129 -19.17 -58.52 -18.86
C GLN A 129 -17.84 -58.14 -18.20
N ASP A 130 -17.11 -59.13 -17.70
CA ASP A 130 -15.81 -58.93 -17.06
C ASP A 130 -14.76 -58.47 -18.08
N THR A 131 -14.70 -59.12 -19.24
CA THR A 131 -13.82 -58.72 -20.35
C THR A 131 -14.11 -57.29 -20.83
N LYS A 132 -15.39 -56.90 -20.91
CA LYS A 132 -15.79 -55.54 -21.30
C LYS A 132 -15.38 -54.50 -20.28
N ASN A 133 -15.49 -54.80 -18.98
CA ASN A 133 -15.04 -53.90 -17.91
C ASN A 133 -13.53 -53.71 -17.99
N GLU A 134 -12.78 -54.79 -18.20
CA GLU A 134 -11.32 -54.73 -18.33
C GLU A 134 -10.87 -53.94 -19.57
N VAL A 135 -11.55 -54.12 -20.70
CA VAL A 135 -11.34 -53.29 -21.90
C VAL A 135 -11.57 -51.80 -21.62
N LEU A 136 -12.62 -51.46 -20.86
CA LEU A 136 -12.91 -50.06 -20.50
C LEU A 136 -11.87 -49.50 -19.53
N ASN A 137 -11.36 -50.31 -18.60
CA ASN A 137 -10.28 -49.93 -17.69
C ASN A 137 -9.00 -49.57 -18.46
N TYR A 138 -8.56 -50.42 -19.39
CA TYR A 138 -7.38 -50.16 -20.22
C TYR A 138 -7.53 -48.90 -21.09
N ILE A 139 -8.72 -48.68 -21.67
CA ILE A 139 -8.99 -47.46 -22.45
C ILE A 139 -8.99 -46.22 -21.54
N SER A 140 -9.54 -46.34 -20.32
CA SER A 140 -9.52 -45.26 -19.32
C SER A 140 -8.10 -44.90 -18.89
N GLU A 141 -7.28 -45.91 -18.58
CA GLU A 141 -5.88 -45.72 -18.19
C GLU A 141 -5.05 -45.07 -19.30
N LYS A 142 -5.29 -45.48 -20.55
CA LYS A 142 -4.66 -44.83 -21.70
C LYS A 142 -5.12 -43.39 -21.90
N THR A 143 -6.39 -43.09 -21.60
CA THR A 143 -6.92 -41.71 -21.63
C THR A 143 -6.24 -40.85 -20.58
N HIS A 144 -6.02 -41.40 -19.37
CA HIS A 144 -5.30 -40.73 -18.30
C HIS A 144 -3.87 -40.33 -18.71
N GLN A 145 -3.12 -41.29 -19.26
CA GLN A 145 -1.76 -41.03 -19.73
C GLN A 145 -1.71 -39.97 -20.83
N PHE A 146 -2.72 -39.92 -21.70
CA PHE A 146 -2.78 -38.95 -22.79
C PHE A 146 -3.03 -37.52 -22.27
N VAL A 147 -3.99 -37.35 -21.37
CA VAL A 147 -4.26 -36.05 -20.74
C VAL A 147 -3.09 -35.59 -19.90
N GLN A 148 -2.44 -36.51 -19.18
CA GLN A 148 -1.28 -36.17 -18.37
C GLN A 148 -0.08 -35.73 -19.23
N ARG A 149 0.15 -36.37 -20.38
CA ARG A 149 1.17 -35.91 -21.34
C ARG A 149 0.83 -34.54 -21.90
N TRP A 150 -0.42 -34.34 -22.32
CA TRP A 150 -0.89 -33.05 -22.81
C TRP A 150 -0.70 -31.94 -21.76
N GLU A 151 -1.03 -32.19 -20.49
CA GLU A 151 -0.81 -31.20 -19.42
C GLU A 151 0.68 -30.98 -19.13
N ASN A 152 1.52 -32.01 -19.18
CA ASN A 152 2.97 -31.85 -19.00
C ASN A 152 3.62 -31.01 -20.13
N GLU A 153 3.06 -31.07 -21.34
CA GLU A 153 3.55 -30.34 -22.51
C GLU A 153 3.00 -28.91 -22.57
N GLU A 154 1.69 -28.75 -22.34
CA GLU A 154 0.98 -27.48 -22.53
C GLU A 154 0.82 -26.68 -21.22
N ASN A 155 0.81 -27.34 -20.06
CA ASN A 155 0.71 -26.74 -18.72
C ASN A 155 -0.52 -25.82 -18.54
N GLU A 156 -1.65 -26.21 -19.12
CA GLU A 156 -2.84 -25.35 -19.25
C GLU A 156 -3.67 -25.30 -17.97
N PHE A 157 -3.82 -26.42 -17.24
CA PHE A 157 -4.53 -26.43 -15.97
C PHE A 157 -3.80 -25.62 -14.90
N ASP A 158 -2.47 -25.71 -14.83
CA ASP A 158 -1.68 -24.92 -13.88
C ASP A 158 -1.72 -23.42 -14.23
N LYS A 159 -1.59 -23.06 -15.52
CA LYS A 159 -1.76 -21.66 -15.97
C LYS A 159 -3.16 -21.14 -15.62
N ALA A 160 -4.20 -21.93 -15.87
CA ALA A 160 -5.58 -21.59 -15.56
C ALA A 160 -5.81 -21.39 -14.06
N ARG A 161 -5.30 -22.31 -13.24
CA ARG A 161 -5.35 -22.25 -11.77
C ARG A 161 -4.71 -20.97 -11.26
N VAL A 162 -3.48 -20.68 -11.69
CA VAL A 162 -2.76 -19.45 -11.31
C VAL A 162 -3.54 -18.20 -11.74
N SER A 163 -4.06 -18.19 -12.98
CA SER A 163 -4.85 -17.07 -13.51
C SER A 163 -6.13 -16.80 -12.71
N LEU A 164 -6.90 -17.85 -12.41
CA LEU A 164 -8.13 -17.77 -11.60
C LEU A 164 -7.82 -17.20 -10.21
N ILE A 165 -6.83 -17.76 -9.52
CA ILE A 165 -6.45 -17.31 -8.18
C ILE A 165 -6.03 -15.85 -8.23
N GLN A 166 -5.11 -15.47 -9.12
CA GLN A 166 -4.63 -14.09 -9.21
C GLN A 166 -5.77 -13.09 -9.47
N HIS A 167 -6.70 -13.43 -10.36
CA HIS A 167 -7.84 -12.57 -10.65
C HIS A 167 -8.78 -12.44 -9.45
N CYS A 168 -9.13 -13.56 -8.80
CA CYS A 168 -9.94 -13.58 -7.57
C CYS A 168 -9.34 -12.72 -6.47
N CYS A 169 -8.04 -12.83 -6.27
CA CYS A 169 -7.31 -12.10 -5.25
C CYS A 169 -7.34 -10.60 -5.50
N LYS A 170 -7.06 -10.19 -6.73
CA LYS A 170 -7.13 -8.79 -7.12
C LYS A 170 -8.51 -8.19 -6.89
N LYS A 171 -9.59 -8.94 -7.20
CA LYS A 171 -10.96 -8.46 -6.97
C LYS A 171 -11.30 -8.40 -5.48
N TYR A 172 -10.85 -9.39 -4.70
CA TYR A 172 -10.98 -9.39 -3.25
C TYR A 172 -10.32 -8.17 -2.62
N ASP A 173 -9.07 -7.88 -2.97
CA ASP A 173 -8.32 -6.74 -2.45
C ASP A 173 -9.04 -5.41 -2.71
N ILE A 174 -9.63 -5.26 -3.91
CA ILE A 174 -10.42 -4.07 -4.24
C ILE A 174 -11.69 -4.01 -3.38
N MET A 175 -12.42 -5.12 -3.22
CA MET A 175 -13.64 -5.15 -2.40
C MET A 175 -13.36 -4.86 -0.93
N GLU A 176 -12.25 -5.37 -0.40
CA GLU A 176 -11.82 -5.16 0.98
C GLU A 176 -11.40 -3.69 1.22
N GLU A 177 -10.64 -3.10 0.30
CA GLU A 177 -10.30 -1.67 0.37
C GLU A 177 -11.55 -0.79 0.26
N GLU A 178 -12.48 -1.09 -0.66
CA GLU A 178 -13.75 -0.35 -0.77
C GLU A 178 -14.54 -0.40 0.55
N MET A 179 -14.59 -1.56 1.23
CA MET A 179 -15.24 -1.67 2.54
C MET A 179 -14.52 -0.84 3.61
N ARG A 180 -13.19 -0.81 3.57
CA ARG A 180 -12.38 -0.01 4.49
C ARG A 180 -12.61 1.49 4.27
N GLU A 181 -12.66 1.93 3.02
CA GLU A 181 -12.89 3.33 2.67
C GLU A 181 -14.25 3.83 3.17
N VAL A 182 -15.31 3.03 3.06
CA VAL A 182 -16.62 3.40 3.61
C VAL A 182 -16.52 3.67 5.11
N ALA A 183 -15.89 2.79 5.89
CA ALA A 183 -15.73 3.00 7.33
C ALA A 183 -14.91 4.27 7.67
N GLU A 184 -13.91 4.59 6.85
CA GLU A 184 -13.06 5.78 7.06
C GLU A 184 -13.80 7.09 6.73
N ASP A 185 -14.82 7.07 5.86
CA ASP A 185 -15.68 8.24 5.60
C ASP A 185 -16.33 8.78 6.90
N PHE A 186 -16.51 7.94 7.93
CA PHE A 186 -17.03 8.37 9.24
C PHE A 186 -16.12 9.40 9.95
N PHE A 187 -14.80 9.28 9.77
CA PHE A 187 -13.82 10.10 10.49
C PHE A 187 -13.51 11.42 9.76
N ILE A 188 -13.95 11.56 8.51
CA ILE A 188 -13.79 12.79 7.74
C ILE A 188 -14.60 13.91 8.41
N VAL A 189 -14.00 15.09 8.56
CA VAL A 189 -14.70 16.28 9.06
C VAL A 189 -15.54 16.82 7.90
N ASP A 190 -16.86 16.77 8.02
CA ASP A 190 -17.74 17.51 7.12
C ASP A 190 -17.65 18.99 7.51
N GLU A 191 -16.77 19.73 6.84
CA GLU A 191 -16.88 21.19 6.89
C GLU A 191 -18.11 21.57 6.07
N ALA A 192 -19.00 22.35 6.69
CA ALA A 192 -20.23 22.84 6.10
C ALA A 192 -20.02 23.29 4.65
N GLU A 193 -20.90 22.83 3.76
CA GLU A 193 -21.06 23.37 2.42
C GLU A 193 -21.39 24.86 2.51
N GLY A 194 -20.35 25.69 2.57
CA GLY A 194 -20.41 27.12 2.28
C GLY A 194 -20.13 27.30 0.79
N ASP A 195 -21.10 27.92 0.11
CA ASP A 195 -21.12 28.32 -1.30
C ASP A 195 -19.75 28.33 -2.00
N LEU A 196 -19.50 27.29 -2.79
CA LEU A 196 -18.50 27.33 -3.84
C LEU A 196 -19.06 28.15 -5.01
N PRO A 197 -18.32 29.08 -5.62
CA PRO A 197 -18.73 29.70 -6.87
C PRO A 197 -18.84 28.60 -7.93
N GLN A 198 -19.97 28.60 -8.65
CA GLN A 198 -20.16 27.81 -9.86
C GLN A 198 -19.10 28.22 -10.88
N ASP A 199 -18.11 27.35 -11.08
CA ASP A 199 -17.25 27.40 -12.26
C ASP A 199 -17.83 26.39 -13.27
N GLU A 200 -18.49 26.93 -14.30
CA GLU A 200 -19.00 26.15 -15.42
C GLU A 200 -17.84 25.62 -16.26
N GLY A 201 -17.62 24.30 -16.20
CA GLY A 201 -16.72 23.60 -17.12
C GLY A 201 -15.87 22.54 -16.45
N GLY A 202 -16.47 21.39 -16.12
CA GLY A 202 -15.68 20.28 -15.57
C GLY A 202 -16.44 19.06 -15.09
N GLU A 203 -17.48 18.59 -15.78
CA GLU A 203 -17.93 17.20 -15.64
C GLU A 203 -16.81 16.27 -16.13
N ASN A 204 -15.85 15.96 -15.26
CA ASN A 204 -14.98 14.77 -15.28
C ASN A 204 -13.85 14.79 -14.22
N LEU A 205 -13.78 15.80 -13.34
CA LEU A 205 -12.69 15.94 -12.36
C LEU A 205 -13.08 15.58 -10.91
N LYS A 206 -13.89 14.53 -10.71
CA LYS A 206 -14.09 13.88 -9.40
C LYS A 206 -14.08 12.35 -9.55
N ARG A 207 -13.04 11.79 -10.18
CA ARG A 207 -12.78 10.33 -10.20
C ARG A 207 -11.38 10.00 -10.71
N SER A 208 -10.34 10.57 -10.09
CA SER A 208 -8.98 10.06 -10.26
C SER A 208 -8.14 10.26 -8.99
N ARG A 209 -8.39 9.44 -7.95
CA ARG A 209 -7.29 9.05 -7.08
C ARG A 209 -6.56 7.92 -7.80
N VAL A 210 -5.32 8.20 -8.13
CA VAL A 210 -4.43 7.42 -8.99
C VAL A 210 -4.35 5.97 -8.49
N ARG A 211 -4.76 5.06 -9.35
CA ARG A 211 -4.35 3.65 -9.35
C ARG A 211 -2.83 3.59 -9.50
N GLY A 212 -2.12 3.50 -8.39
CA GLY A 212 -0.71 3.10 -8.35
C GLY A 212 -0.60 1.60 -7.99
N ARG A 213 -0.53 0.73 -9.00
CA ARG A 213 -0.20 -0.70 -8.80
C ARG A 213 1.29 -0.85 -8.46
N LEU A 214 1.58 -1.44 -7.30
CA LEU A 214 2.28 -2.73 -7.13
C LEU A 214 2.49 -2.93 -5.62
N GLN A 215 1.44 -3.39 -4.92
CA GLN A 215 1.66 -4.14 -3.69
C GLN A 215 1.75 -5.61 -4.10
N THR A 216 2.77 -6.29 -3.58
CA THR A 216 2.90 -7.74 -3.63
C THR A 216 1.64 -8.37 -3.03
N SER A 217 0.71 -8.79 -3.88
CA SER A 217 -0.45 -9.64 -3.63
C SER A 217 -0.49 -10.25 -2.21
N THR A 218 -1.19 -9.60 -1.29
CA THR A 218 -1.42 -10.09 0.08
C THR A 218 -2.80 -10.71 0.19
N ILE A 219 -3.04 -11.72 -0.65
CA ILE A 219 -4.15 -12.66 -0.48
C ILE A 219 -4.15 -13.15 0.97
N PRO A 220 -5.27 -13.05 1.72
CA PRO A 220 -5.36 -13.63 3.04
C PRO A 220 -5.04 -15.13 2.95
N PRO A 221 -4.02 -15.64 3.64
CA PRO A 221 -3.58 -17.00 3.38
C PRO A 221 -4.60 -18.07 3.85
N TRP A 222 -5.63 -17.73 4.63
CA TRP A 222 -6.72 -18.65 4.99
C TRP A 222 -7.59 -18.96 3.76
N LEU A 223 -7.55 -18.05 2.78
CA LEU A 223 -8.05 -18.24 1.42
C LEU A 223 -7.06 -19.14 0.65
N ARG A 224 -5.73 -18.93 0.77
CA ARG A 224 -4.70 -19.78 0.11
C ARG A 224 -4.67 -21.24 0.58
N GLN A 225 -5.17 -21.53 1.77
CA GLN A 225 -5.12 -22.86 2.40
C GLN A 225 -6.03 -23.90 1.73
N GLY A 226 -6.92 -23.50 0.84
CA GLY A 226 -7.71 -24.41 0.00
C GLY A 226 -6.98 -24.91 -1.25
N LEU A 227 -5.73 -24.48 -1.50
CA LEU A 227 -5.05 -24.64 -2.80
C LEU A 227 -3.68 -25.34 -2.72
N ALA A 228 -3.35 -25.90 -1.56
CA ALA A 228 -2.02 -26.42 -1.27
C ALA A 228 -2.05 -27.88 -0.80
N SER A 229 -2.58 -28.78 -1.63
CA SER A 229 -2.14 -30.18 -1.72
C SER A 229 -3.16 -31.03 -2.48
N VAL A 230 -3.02 -31.19 -3.80
CA VAL A 230 -3.34 -32.46 -4.46
C VAL A 230 -2.27 -32.67 -5.54
N ALA A 231 -1.25 -33.46 -5.19
CA ALA A 231 -0.47 -34.15 -6.20
C ALA A 231 -1.46 -34.94 -7.06
N ILE A 232 -1.32 -34.86 -8.38
CA ILE A 232 -2.15 -35.55 -9.38
C ILE A 232 -2.39 -37.00 -8.92
N GLY A 233 -3.52 -37.22 -8.29
CA GLY A 233 -3.88 -38.43 -7.58
C GLY A 233 -5.36 -38.65 -7.84
N SER A 234 -5.60 -39.49 -8.86
CA SER A 234 -6.89 -39.90 -9.42
C SER A 234 -7.98 -40.17 -8.36
N PRO A 235 -9.28 -39.98 -8.69
CA PRO A 235 -10.02 -41.04 -9.37
C PRO A 235 -10.99 -40.55 -10.46
N LEU A 236 -10.67 -40.89 -11.72
CA LEU A 236 -11.48 -40.86 -12.95
C LEU A 236 -12.84 -41.59 -12.91
N SER A 237 -13.45 -41.78 -11.73
CA SER A 237 -14.75 -42.43 -11.57
C SER A 237 -15.86 -41.82 -12.43
N MET A 238 -15.76 -40.52 -12.78
CA MET A 238 -16.74 -39.79 -13.59
C MET A 238 -16.57 -39.93 -15.12
N LEU A 239 -15.39 -40.34 -15.61
CA LEU A 239 -15.19 -40.74 -17.01
C LEU A 239 -15.61 -42.21 -17.25
N GLY A 240 -16.10 -42.90 -16.20
CA GLY A 240 -16.71 -44.22 -16.26
C GLY A 240 -17.88 -44.25 -17.27
N ILE A 241 -17.62 -44.85 -18.43
CA ILE A 241 -18.55 -44.90 -19.55
C ILE A 241 -19.71 -45.85 -19.21
N GLU A 242 -20.80 -45.32 -18.66
CA GLU A 242 -21.99 -46.10 -18.33
C GLU A 242 -22.80 -46.44 -19.61
N ILE A 243 -22.41 -47.53 -20.28
CA ILE A 243 -23.20 -48.12 -21.39
C ILE A 243 -23.95 -49.34 -20.86
N LYS A 244 -25.18 -49.11 -20.38
CA LYS A 244 -26.19 -50.16 -20.17
C LYS A 244 -27.06 -50.28 -21.43
N LYS A 245 -26.90 -51.38 -22.18
CA LYS A 245 -28.00 -52.01 -22.94
C LYS A 245 -27.81 -53.53 -22.97
N LYS A 246 -28.92 -54.23 -22.73
CA LYS A 246 -29.09 -55.68 -22.54
C LYS A 246 -29.00 -56.42 -23.89
N ILE A 247 -28.44 -57.64 -23.84
CA ILE A 247 -28.51 -58.76 -24.82
C ILE A 247 -27.45 -58.78 -25.95
N TYR A 248 -26.96 -60.00 -26.25
CA TYR A 248 -25.95 -60.45 -27.22
C TYR A 248 -24.47 -60.51 -26.75
N CYS A 249 -24.16 -61.49 -25.88
CA CYS A 249 -22.86 -61.62 -25.20
C CYS A 249 -21.84 -62.57 -25.89
N ASN A 250 -22.27 -63.66 -26.56
CA ASN A 250 -21.29 -64.63 -27.10
C ASN A 250 -20.56 -64.14 -28.36
N THR A 251 -21.24 -63.46 -29.28
CA THR A 251 -20.63 -63.01 -30.54
C THR A 251 -19.62 -61.88 -30.34
N LYS A 252 -19.77 -61.06 -29.29
CA LYS A 252 -18.82 -59.97 -28.98
C LYS A 252 -17.54 -60.47 -28.30
N LEU A 253 -17.65 -61.47 -27.43
CA LEU A 253 -16.47 -62.13 -26.84
C LEU A 253 -15.67 -62.84 -27.94
N VAL A 254 -16.34 -63.56 -28.84
CA VAL A 254 -15.69 -64.22 -29.99
C VAL A 254 -15.02 -63.20 -30.91
N ASN A 255 -15.68 -62.08 -31.22
CA ASN A 255 -15.07 -61.00 -32.01
C ASN A 255 -13.85 -60.36 -31.34
N PHE A 256 -13.86 -60.24 -30.01
CA PHE A 256 -12.69 -59.77 -29.25
C PHE A 256 -11.56 -60.81 -29.25
N CYS A 257 -11.86 -62.09 -29.05
CA CYS A 257 -10.88 -63.17 -29.07
C CYS A 257 -10.24 -63.35 -30.45
N ASN A 258 -10.98 -63.12 -31.53
CA ASN A 258 -10.49 -63.25 -32.91
C ASN A 258 -9.61 -62.07 -33.35
N ASP A 259 -9.93 -60.84 -32.93
CA ASP A 259 -9.12 -59.65 -33.23
C ASP A 259 -9.16 -58.65 -32.05
N PRO A 260 -8.34 -58.89 -31.01
CA PRO A 260 -8.31 -58.04 -29.81
C PRO A 260 -7.89 -56.60 -30.15
N CYS A 261 -6.87 -56.44 -31.00
CA CYS A 261 -6.33 -55.13 -31.37
C CYS A 261 -7.30 -54.30 -32.22
N GLY A 262 -7.94 -54.91 -33.23
CA GLY A 262 -8.94 -54.22 -34.05
C GLY A 262 -10.21 -53.88 -33.27
N TYR A 263 -10.61 -54.74 -32.31
CA TYR A 263 -11.70 -54.43 -31.40
C TYR A 263 -11.35 -53.22 -30.50
N MET A 264 -10.16 -53.23 -29.88
CA MET A 264 -9.66 -52.12 -29.06
C MET A 264 -9.59 -50.82 -29.87
N LYS A 265 -9.03 -50.85 -31.09
CA LYS A 265 -8.97 -49.69 -31.99
C LYS A 265 -10.36 -49.08 -32.23
N LYS A 266 -11.34 -49.90 -32.61
CA LYS A 266 -12.72 -49.46 -32.89
C LYS A 266 -13.42 -48.94 -31.63
N ARG A 267 -13.12 -49.52 -30.48
CA ARG A 267 -13.69 -49.10 -29.19
C ARG A 267 -13.06 -47.80 -28.69
N SER A 268 -11.74 -47.66 -28.74
CA SER A 268 -10.97 -46.45 -28.45
C SER A 268 -11.45 -45.27 -29.30
N GLN A 269 -11.64 -45.44 -30.61
CA GLN A 269 -12.18 -44.38 -31.47
C GLN A 269 -13.58 -43.90 -31.04
N LYS A 270 -14.46 -44.83 -30.63
CA LYS A 270 -15.79 -44.47 -30.12
C LYS A 270 -15.72 -43.78 -28.76
N CYS A 271 -14.83 -44.23 -27.87
CA CYS A 271 -14.61 -43.61 -26.58
C CYS A 271 -14.04 -42.21 -26.71
N LEU A 272 -13.02 -42.02 -27.55
CA LEU A 272 -12.39 -40.72 -27.79
C LEU A 272 -13.40 -39.68 -28.30
N LYS A 273 -14.24 -40.06 -29.29
CA LYS A 273 -15.32 -39.19 -29.78
C LYS A 273 -16.37 -38.87 -28.72
N ALA A 274 -16.66 -39.81 -27.81
CA ALA A 274 -17.63 -39.60 -26.74
C ALA A 274 -17.07 -38.74 -25.60
N ILE A 275 -15.76 -38.78 -25.35
CA ILE A 275 -15.07 -38.01 -24.32
C ILE A 275 -14.78 -36.59 -24.79
N SER A 276 -14.60 -36.38 -26.09
CA SER A 276 -14.35 -35.06 -26.70
C SER A 276 -15.57 -34.13 -26.70
N THR A 277 -16.68 -34.51 -26.08
CA THR A 277 -17.89 -33.68 -26.00
C THR A 277 -17.83 -32.75 -24.79
N ARG A 278 -18.44 -31.57 -24.94
CA ARG A 278 -18.51 -30.56 -23.88
C ARG A 278 -19.07 -31.12 -22.57
N ASP A 279 -20.13 -31.92 -22.64
CA ASP A 279 -20.80 -32.50 -21.46
C ASP A 279 -19.90 -33.42 -20.63
N ARG A 280 -18.86 -34.00 -21.24
CA ARG A 280 -17.90 -34.90 -20.57
C ARG A 280 -16.64 -34.19 -20.12
N LEU A 281 -16.17 -33.20 -20.88
CA LEU A 281 -14.98 -32.43 -20.54
C LEU A 281 -15.24 -31.37 -19.46
N LEU A 282 -16.42 -30.76 -19.42
CA LEU A 282 -16.70 -29.68 -18.46
C LEU A 282 -16.65 -30.16 -16.99
N PRO A 283 -17.26 -31.31 -16.60
CA PRO A 283 -17.11 -31.84 -15.25
C PRO A 283 -15.64 -32.18 -14.91
N PHE A 284 -14.89 -32.69 -15.88
CA PHE A 284 -13.48 -33.02 -15.72
C PHE A 284 -12.63 -31.77 -15.45
N ILE A 285 -12.82 -30.70 -16.22
CA ILE A 285 -12.12 -29.42 -16.01
C ILE A 285 -12.48 -28.82 -14.64
N ASN A 286 -13.76 -28.92 -14.26
CA ASN A 286 -14.22 -28.44 -12.95
C ASN A 286 -13.55 -29.18 -11.79
N GLU A 287 -13.32 -30.49 -11.92
CA GLU A 287 -12.59 -31.30 -10.94
C GLU A 287 -11.09 -30.92 -10.89
N GLN A 288 -10.45 -30.71 -12.05
CA GLN A 288 -9.04 -30.28 -12.11
C GLN A 288 -8.79 -28.88 -11.53
N LEU A 289 -9.82 -28.04 -11.53
CA LEU A 289 -9.80 -26.67 -10.99
C LEU A 289 -10.64 -26.52 -9.71
N GLU A 290 -11.01 -27.62 -9.06
CA GLU A 290 -11.96 -27.63 -7.93
C GLU A 290 -11.54 -26.65 -6.83
N ASP A 291 -10.28 -26.68 -6.43
CA ASP A 291 -9.75 -25.79 -5.39
C ASP A 291 -9.95 -24.31 -5.73
N ALA A 292 -9.74 -23.92 -6.99
CA ALA A 292 -9.89 -22.54 -7.45
C ALA A 292 -11.37 -22.11 -7.53
N VAL A 293 -12.25 -23.06 -7.89
CA VAL A 293 -13.71 -22.84 -7.90
C VAL A 293 -14.26 -22.74 -6.48
N LEU A 294 -13.83 -23.63 -5.59
CA LEU A 294 -14.17 -23.61 -4.17
C LEU A 294 -13.73 -22.29 -3.52
N TYR A 295 -12.52 -21.83 -3.84
CA TYR A 295 -11.97 -20.55 -3.41
C TYR A 295 -12.85 -19.36 -3.80
N LEU A 296 -13.26 -19.30 -5.07
CA LEU A 296 -14.18 -18.27 -5.57
C LEU A 296 -15.54 -18.35 -4.88
N GLY A 297 -16.04 -19.56 -4.62
CA GLY A 297 -17.27 -19.78 -3.84
C GLY A 297 -17.18 -19.28 -2.40
N GLN A 298 -16.03 -19.45 -1.73
CA GLN A 298 -15.81 -18.94 -0.37
C GLN A 298 -15.80 -17.41 -0.33
N ILE A 299 -15.16 -16.76 -1.30
CA ILE A 299 -15.15 -15.28 -1.41
C ILE A 299 -16.56 -14.75 -1.61
N LYS A 300 -17.31 -15.32 -2.56
CA LYS A 300 -18.71 -14.96 -2.84
C LYS A 300 -19.62 -15.09 -1.61
N LYS A 301 -19.32 -16.01 -0.69
CA LYS A 301 -20.07 -16.19 0.58
C LYS A 301 -19.60 -15.27 1.70
N LYS A 302 -18.31 -14.98 1.80
CA LYS A 302 -17.73 -14.32 2.98
C LYS A 302 -17.76 -12.79 2.91
N ILE A 303 -17.54 -12.21 1.73
CA ILE A 303 -17.58 -10.75 1.56
C ILE A 303 -18.96 -10.17 1.93
N PRO A 304 -20.10 -10.73 1.48
CA PRO A 304 -21.42 -10.25 1.90
C PRO A 304 -21.63 -10.31 3.42
N LYS A 305 -21.22 -11.40 4.07
CA LYS A 305 -21.33 -11.55 5.53
C LYS A 305 -20.53 -10.51 6.30
N LEU A 306 -19.34 -10.16 5.82
CA LEU A 306 -18.52 -9.11 6.44
C LEU A 306 -19.19 -7.74 6.30
N ARG A 307 -19.72 -7.44 5.10
CA ARG A 307 -20.47 -6.21 4.83
C ARG A 307 -21.72 -6.10 5.71
N GLU A 308 -22.52 -7.17 5.78
CA GLU A 308 -23.72 -7.26 6.63
C GLU A 308 -23.38 -7.08 8.11
N GLY A 309 -22.25 -7.62 8.56
CA GLY A 309 -21.75 -7.40 9.92
C GLY A 309 -21.44 -5.93 10.21
N ASP A 310 -20.79 -5.23 9.27
CA ASP A 310 -20.50 -3.80 9.41
C ASP A 310 -21.80 -2.96 9.35
N GLU A 311 -22.75 -3.30 8.47
CA GLU A 311 -24.08 -2.66 8.40
C GLU A 311 -24.89 -2.79 9.68
N LEU A 312 -24.90 -3.98 10.28
CA LEU A 312 -25.60 -4.22 11.54
C LEU A 312 -25.05 -3.31 12.66
N ILE A 313 -23.75 -3.06 12.66
CA ILE A 313 -23.11 -2.20 13.66
C ILE A 313 -23.47 -0.74 13.44
N TYR A 314 -23.54 -0.30 12.19
CA TYR A 314 -24.04 1.04 11.85
C TYR A 314 -25.50 1.22 12.27
N GLN A 315 -26.35 0.21 12.08
CA GLN A 315 -27.73 0.23 12.59
C GLN A 315 -27.76 0.30 14.12
N GLN A 316 -26.98 -0.54 14.81
CA GLN A 316 -26.86 -0.49 16.27
C GLN A 316 -26.30 0.84 16.80
N LEU A 317 -25.53 1.58 16.00
CA LEU A 317 -25.06 2.92 16.34
C LEU A 317 -26.19 3.95 16.28
N LEU A 318 -27.12 3.84 15.33
CA LEU A 318 -28.31 4.70 15.27
C LEU A 318 -29.24 4.48 16.47
N GLU A 319 -29.36 3.22 16.90
CA GLU A 319 -30.24 2.82 18.00
C GLU A 319 -29.62 3.03 19.39
N ASP A 320 -28.33 3.37 19.46
CA ASP A 320 -27.59 3.50 20.71
C ASP A 320 -27.98 4.77 21.47
N LYS A 321 -28.81 4.62 22.51
CA LYS A 321 -29.29 5.71 23.36
C LYS A 321 -28.42 5.99 24.58
N ARG A 322 -27.29 5.31 24.73
CA ARG A 322 -26.40 5.49 25.89
C ARG A 322 -25.75 6.88 25.89
N GLY A 323 -25.51 7.42 27.07
CA GLY A 323 -24.85 8.73 27.22
C GLY A 323 -23.36 8.68 26.87
N ASN A 324 -22.78 9.80 26.45
CA ASN A 324 -21.37 9.90 26.03
C ASN A 324 -20.37 9.32 27.06
N THR A 325 -20.60 9.59 28.34
CA THR A 325 -19.75 9.10 29.44
C THR A 325 -19.80 7.57 29.56
N GLU A 326 -20.98 6.97 29.35
CA GLU A 326 -21.18 5.52 29.41
C GLU A 326 -20.51 4.83 28.22
N ILE A 327 -20.66 5.38 27.01
CA ILE A 327 -19.96 4.89 25.82
C ILE A 327 -18.45 4.89 26.04
N ARG A 328 -17.87 6.01 26.52
CA ARG A 328 -16.43 6.08 26.79
C ARG A 328 -15.98 5.07 27.84
N ARG A 329 -16.73 4.94 28.94
CA ARG A 329 -16.44 3.97 30.01
C ARG A 329 -16.36 2.52 29.51
N ILE A 330 -17.16 2.15 28.51
CA ILE A 330 -17.18 0.79 27.95
C ILE A 330 -16.09 0.62 26.88
N TYR A 331 -15.99 1.58 25.96
CA TYR A 331 -15.19 1.42 24.74
C TYR A 331 -13.73 1.88 24.88
N GLU A 332 -13.39 2.79 25.81
CA GLU A 332 -11.98 3.19 26.03
C GLU A 332 -11.12 2.03 26.56
N PRO A 333 -11.55 1.24 27.58
CA PRO A 333 -10.79 0.08 28.02
C PRO A 333 -10.62 -0.97 26.91
N LEU A 334 -11.69 -1.22 26.14
CA LEU A 334 -11.65 -2.15 25.02
C LEU A 334 -10.69 -1.69 23.91
N ASN A 335 -10.67 -0.40 23.61
CA ASN A 335 -9.71 0.18 22.66
C ASN A 335 -8.28 -0.05 23.14
N ASN A 336 -8.01 0.18 24.42
CA ASN A 336 -6.68 -0.04 25.01
C ASN A 336 -6.26 -1.51 24.97
N GLU A 337 -7.20 -2.44 25.20
CA GLU A 337 -6.95 -3.88 25.12
C GLU A 337 -6.66 -4.31 23.66
N LEU A 338 -7.42 -3.82 22.69
CA LEU A 338 -7.19 -4.07 21.27
C LEU A 338 -5.83 -3.55 20.79
N GLU A 339 -5.44 -2.33 21.20
CA GLU A 339 -4.13 -1.77 20.90
C GLU A 339 -2.99 -2.54 21.61
N SER A 340 -3.23 -3.06 22.81
CA SER A 340 -2.29 -3.96 23.50
C SER A 340 -2.12 -5.28 22.74
N LEU A 341 -3.22 -5.89 22.32
CA LEU A 341 -3.20 -7.14 21.55
C LEU A 341 -2.49 -6.98 20.21
N ARG A 342 -2.73 -5.86 19.51
CA ARG A 342 -2.04 -5.51 18.26
C ARG A 342 -0.52 -5.45 18.46
N ARG A 343 -0.09 -4.85 19.57
CA ARG A 343 1.33 -4.75 19.95
C ARG A 343 1.93 -6.13 20.25
N ASP A 344 1.22 -6.97 21.01
CA ASP A 344 1.66 -8.34 21.33
C ASP A 344 1.83 -9.19 20.05
N ILE A 345 0.91 -9.08 19.09
CA ILE A 345 0.98 -9.78 17.80
C ILE A 345 2.17 -9.29 16.96
N ALA A 346 2.41 -7.98 16.94
CA ALA A 346 3.55 -7.41 16.24
C ALA A 346 4.86 -7.97 16.80
N VAL A 347 5.01 -8.02 18.13
CA VAL A 347 6.17 -8.63 18.80
C VAL A 347 6.32 -10.09 18.40
N TYR A 348 5.27 -10.90 18.55
CA TYR A 348 5.30 -12.32 18.17
C TYR A 348 5.72 -12.50 16.71
N THR A 349 5.20 -11.67 15.82
CA THR A 349 5.51 -11.72 14.39
C THR A 349 6.98 -11.45 14.10
N LEU A 350 7.56 -10.45 14.76
CA LEU A 350 8.97 -10.12 14.59
C LEU A 350 9.89 -11.18 15.19
N ARG A 351 9.45 -11.87 16.25
CA ARG A 351 10.24 -12.91 16.92
C ARG A 351 10.21 -14.24 16.19
N GLU A 352 9.02 -14.71 15.83
CA GLU A 352 8.80 -16.10 15.44
C GLU A 352 8.58 -16.29 13.93
N ILE A 353 8.05 -15.27 13.26
CA ILE A 353 7.62 -15.39 11.85
C ILE A 353 8.60 -14.69 10.92
N ARG A 354 9.12 -13.54 11.33
CA ARG A 354 9.90 -12.68 10.44
C ARG A 354 11.34 -13.13 10.34
N GLN A 355 11.84 -13.18 9.11
CA GLN A 355 13.24 -13.40 8.81
C GLN A 355 13.95 -12.06 8.62
N SER A 356 15.20 -12.00 9.06
CA SER A 356 16.12 -10.91 8.74
C SER A 356 16.32 -10.82 7.23
N ASP A 357 16.43 -9.60 6.70
CA ASP A 357 16.77 -9.38 5.29
C ASP A 357 18.26 -9.74 5.01
N PHE A 358 19.09 -9.79 6.06
CA PHE A 358 20.52 -10.11 6.01
C PHE A 358 20.93 -11.02 7.17
N ALA A 359 21.93 -11.88 6.94
CA ALA A 359 22.62 -12.60 7.98
C ALA A 359 23.46 -11.64 8.85
N ARG A 360 23.81 -12.04 10.08
CA ARG A 360 24.58 -11.17 10.98
C ARG A 360 26.01 -10.96 10.45
N GLU A 361 26.54 -11.98 9.79
CA GLU A 361 27.88 -12.06 9.23
C GLU A 361 28.04 -11.15 7.99
N GLU A 362 26.93 -10.82 7.33
CA GLU A 362 26.91 -9.85 6.23
C GLU A 362 27.07 -8.41 6.74
N LEU A 363 26.94 -8.16 8.05
CA LEU A 363 27.01 -6.84 8.65
C LEU A 363 28.25 -6.70 9.53
N GLU A 364 29.21 -5.91 9.07
CA GLU A 364 30.41 -5.56 9.82
C GLU A 364 30.25 -4.19 10.47
N CYS A 365 30.38 -4.12 11.80
CA CYS A 365 30.26 -2.87 12.56
C CYS A 365 30.96 -2.97 13.91
N ASP A 366 31.79 -1.96 14.23
CA ASP A 366 32.33 -1.77 15.58
C ASP A 366 31.41 -0.84 16.39
N PHE A 367 30.50 -1.47 17.14
CA PHE A 367 29.50 -0.83 17.99
C PHE A 367 30.09 -0.07 19.20
N ARG A 368 31.41 -0.12 19.45
CA ARG A 368 32.04 0.59 20.58
C ARG A 368 32.65 1.93 20.20
N LYS A 369 32.99 2.16 18.93
CA LYS A 369 33.75 3.35 18.50
C LYS A 369 33.08 4.20 17.42
N HIS A 370 32.16 3.64 16.63
CA HIS A 370 31.66 4.28 15.42
C HIS A 370 30.21 4.77 15.52
N SER A 371 29.79 5.24 16.70
CA SER A 371 28.50 5.93 16.84
C SER A 371 28.54 7.26 16.08
N ILE A 372 27.62 7.44 15.13
CA ILE A 372 27.48 8.65 14.33
C ILE A 372 26.25 9.48 14.72
N GLY A 373 25.38 8.92 15.56
CA GLY A 373 24.23 9.62 16.11
C GLY A 373 23.54 8.82 17.21
N ARG A 374 22.97 9.50 18.20
CA ARG A 374 22.18 8.90 19.26
C ARG A 374 20.84 9.63 19.38
N GLY A 375 19.75 8.89 19.21
CA GLY A 375 18.40 9.35 19.48
C GLY A 375 17.86 8.76 20.78
N SER A 376 16.58 9.04 21.08
CA SER A 376 15.93 8.57 22.31
C SER A 376 15.75 7.05 22.39
N PHE A 377 15.55 6.40 21.23
CA PHE A 377 15.21 4.97 21.15
C PHE A 377 16.27 4.13 20.42
N SER A 378 17.23 4.78 19.77
CA SER A 378 18.20 4.10 18.92
C SER A 378 19.55 4.83 18.88
N THR A 379 20.60 4.08 18.59
CA THR A 379 21.92 4.62 18.26
C THR A 379 22.27 4.21 16.82
N VAL A 380 22.82 5.14 16.05
CA VAL A 380 23.21 4.93 14.66
C VAL A 380 24.73 4.76 14.60
N PHE A 381 25.16 3.68 13.95
CA PHE A 381 26.57 3.35 13.77
C PHE A 381 26.94 3.35 12.30
N LYS A 382 28.21 3.65 12.00
CA LYS A 382 28.77 3.39 10.68
C LYS A 382 29.19 1.93 10.57
N GLY A 383 28.83 1.27 9.48
CA GLY A 383 29.18 -0.12 9.21
C GLY A 383 29.41 -0.41 7.73
N VAL A 384 29.60 -1.69 7.43
CA VAL A 384 29.76 -2.24 6.08
C VAL A 384 28.80 -3.40 5.90
N LEU A 385 28.10 -3.41 4.77
CA LEU A 385 27.26 -4.50 4.31
C LEU A 385 27.99 -5.26 3.21
N HIS A 386 28.23 -6.54 3.47
CA HIS A 386 28.84 -7.50 2.56
C HIS A 386 27.74 -8.26 1.83
N ARG A 387 27.80 -8.32 0.50
CA ARG A 387 26.88 -9.14 -0.31
C ARG A 387 27.68 -10.04 -1.24
N LYS A 388 27.31 -11.32 -1.29
CA LYS A 388 28.03 -12.31 -2.10
C LYS A 388 28.06 -11.86 -3.57
N GLY A 389 29.26 -11.67 -4.11
CA GLY A 389 29.48 -11.24 -5.51
C GLY A 389 29.23 -9.76 -5.78
N SER A 390 29.11 -8.91 -4.75
CA SER A 390 28.97 -7.45 -4.89
C SER A 390 30.08 -6.74 -4.10
N PRO A 391 30.45 -5.50 -4.49
CA PRO A 391 31.37 -4.70 -3.70
C PRO A 391 30.80 -4.37 -2.32
N GLU A 392 31.68 -4.16 -1.37
CA GLU A 392 31.33 -3.71 -0.02
C GLU A 392 30.55 -2.40 -0.05
N ILE A 393 29.45 -2.34 0.71
CA ILE A 393 28.59 -1.15 0.77
C ILE A 393 28.74 -0.53 2.15
N LYS A 394 29.19 0.74 2.21
CA LYS A 394 29.19 1.50 3.47
C LYS A 394 27.75 1.86 3.86
N VAL A 395 27.38 1.56 5.09
CA VAL A 395 26.00 1.70 5.58
C VAL A 395 25.92 2.42 6.92
N ALA A 396 24.75 2.97 7.21
CA ALA A 396 24.37 3.41 8.55
C ALA A 396 23.48 2.33 9.18
N ILE A 397 23.84 1.87 10.37
CA ILE A 397 23.13 0.83 11.12
C ILE A 397 22.45 1.49 12.30
N LYS A 398 21.13 1.67 12.21
CA LYS A 398 20.30 2.18 13.32
C LYS A 398 19.89 1.00 14.19
N MET A 399 20.46 0.93 15.40
CA MET A 399 20.23 -0.12 16.38
C MET A 399 19.34 0.42 17.49
N TYR A 400 18.23 -0.27 17.77
CA TYR A 400 17.36 0.08 18.89
C TYR A 400 18.05 -0.23 20.22
N ILE A 401 17.93 0.66 21.20
CA ILE A 401 18.64 0.58 22.48
C ILE A 401 18.11 -0.60 23.30
N ASP A 402 16.78 -0.71 23.39
CA ASP A 402 16.12 -1.75 24.16
C ASP A 402 15.69 -2.91 23.26
N PRO A 403 15.76 -4.16 23.74
CA PRO A 403 15.16 -5.30 23.07
C PRO A 403 13.66 -5.09 22.81
N LEU A 404 13.16 -5.75 21.77
CA LEU A 404 11.79 -5.56 21.31
C LEU A 404 10.76 -6.07 22.34
N THR A 405 9.84 -5.21 22.75
CA THR A 405 8.74 -5.47 23.67
C THR A 405 7.43 -4.90 23.12
N SER A 406 6.29 -5.25 23.71
CA SER A 406 5.00 -4.70 23.30
C SER A 406 4.95 -3.18 23.46
N ASN A 407 5.75 -2.59 24.34
CA ASN A 407 5.75 -1.14 24.57
C ASN A 407 6.54 -0.34 23.54
N ASN A 408 7.59 -0.92 22.94
CA ASN A 408 8.47 -0.21 22.00
C ASN A 408 8.36 -0.69 20.53
N VAL A 409 7.66 -1.80 20.27
CA VAL A 409 7.56 -2.42 18.94
C VAL A 409 7.11 -1.47 17.82
N TRP A 410 6.24 -0.51 18.14
CA TRP A 410 5.68 0.42 17.16
C TRP A 410 6.73 1.37 16.59
N HIS A 411 7.72 1.79 17.38
CA HIS A 411 8.82 2.63 16.90
C HIS A 411 9.59 1.97 15.75
N PHE A 412 9.69 0.64 15.78
CA PHE A 412 10.34 -0.12 14.71
C PHE A 412 9.38 -0.46 13.57
N VAL A 413 8.19 -0.97 13.89
CA VAL A 413 7.22 -1.43 12.87
C VAL A 413 6.76 -0.29 11.97
N ASP A 414 6.50 0.89 12.53
CA ASP A 414 6.03 2.04 11.74
C ASP A 414 7.17 2.62 10.90
N GLU A 415 8.37 2.77 11.47
CA GLU A 415 9.56 3.22 10.75
C GLU A 415 9.88 2.30 9.57
N GLU A 416 9.93 1.00 9.82
CA GLU A 416 10.23 0.02 8.79
C GLU A 416 9.13 -0.05 7.72
N ARG A 417 7.85 0.10 8.10
CA ARG A 417 6.74 0.17 7.15
C ARG A 417 6.92 1.36 6.20
N ALA A 418 7.26 2.53 6.74
CA ALA A 418 7.53 3.73 5.94
C ALA A 418 8.75 3.53 5.03
N LEU A 419 9.87 3.05 5.56
CA LEU A 419 11.12 2.82 4.81
C LEU A 419 10.97 1.79 3.67
N ARG A 420 10.20 0.72 3.88
CA ARG A 420 9.95 -0.28 2.81
C ARG A 420 9.14 0.30 1.67
N LYS A 421 8.22 1.23 1.97
CA LYS A 421 7.28 1.83 1.02
C LYS A 421 7.87 3.04 0.29
N LEU A 422 8.58 3.92 0.99
CA LEU A 422 9.07 5.19 0.47
C LEU A 422 10.45 5.00 -0.19
N ARG A 423 10.47 4.92 -1.52
CA ARG A 423 11.70 4.75 -2.32
C ARG A 423 11.87 5.88 -3.31
N HIS A 424 12.78 6.81 -3.03
CA HIS A 424 13.03 7.98 -3.86
C HIS A 424 14.49 8.43 -3.75
N PRO A 425 15.13 8.98 -4.82
CA PRO A 425 16.53 9.42 -4.78
C PRO A 425 16.85 10.42 -3.66
N ASN A 426 15.90 11.26 -3.27
CA ASN A 426 16.05 12.24 -2.18
C ASN A 426 15.48 11.79 -0.83
N ILE A 427 15.27 10.49 -0.63
CA ILE A 427 14.97 9.87 0.66
C ILE A 427 16.11 8.90 0.98
N VAL A 428 16.50 8.79 2.25
CA VAL A 428 17.56 7.87 2.67
C VAL A 428 17.26 6.45 2.20
N GLY A 429 18.21 5.82 1.50
CA GLY A 429 18.04 4.46 1.02
C GLY A 429 17.86 3.47 2.17
N PHE A 430 16.88 2.58 2.06
CA PHE A 430 16.68 1.47 2.98
C PHE A 430 17.17 0.17 2.37
N TYR A 431 18.13 -0.49 3.02
CA TYR A 431 18.66 -1.77 2.56
C TYR A 431 17.87 -2.94 3.13
N GLY A 432 17.48 -2.89 4.40
CA GLY A 432 16.76 -3.98 5.06
C GLY A 432 16.85 -3.94 6.58
N THR A 433 16.35 -4.98 7.23
CA THR A 433 16.41 -5.17 8.69
C THR A 433 17.14 -6.43 9.10
N ASN A 434 17.76 -6.40 10.26
CA ASN A 434 18.32 -7.57 10.93
C ASN A 434 17.68 -7.69 12.31
N LEU A 435 17.16 -8.88 12.58
CA LEU A 435 16.52 -9.27 13.84
C LEU A 435 17.43 -10.29 14.51
N HIS A 436 18.19 -9.84 15.51
CA HIS A 436 19.13 -10.68 16.22
C HIS A 436 18.49 -11.19 17.52
N GLN A 437 18.41 -12.52 17.66
CA GLN A 437 17.92 -13.14 18.89
C GLN A 437 19.07 -13.24 19.90
N SER A 438 19.01 -12.46 20.96
CA SER A 438 19.95 -12.50 22.09
C SER A 438 19.30 -13.15 23.32
N PRO A 439 20.08 -13.61 24.31
CA PRO A 439 19.55 -14.06 25.61
C PRO A 439 18.68 -13.00 26.31
N ASN A 440 18.91 -11.72 26.02
CA ASN A 440 18.19 -10.58 26.61
C ASN A 440 16.94 -10.18 25.81
N GLY A 441 16.65 -10.88 24.71
CA GLY A 441 15.52 -10.61 23.82
C GLY A 441 15.95 -10.31 22.39
N THR A 442 14.98 -9.93 21.55
CA THR A 442 15.20 -9.65 20.14
C THR A 442 15.72 -8.23 19.95
N GLU A 443 16.98 -8.11 19.55
CA GLU A 443 17.61 -6.87 19.14
C GLU A 443 17.28 -6.58 17.68
N VAL A 444 17.03 -5.31 17.37
CA VAL A 444 16.52 -4.90 16.07
C VAL A 444 17.39 -3.83 15.46
N MET A 445 17.73 -4.03 14.19
CA MET A 445 18.58 -3.13 13.41
C MET A 445 17.95 -2.80 12.07
N ILE A 446 18.01 -1.52 11.70
CA ILE A 446 17.64 -1.00 10.38
C ILE A 446 18.94 -0.60 9.67
N VAL A 447 19.14 -1.12 8.46
CA VAL A 447 20.33 -0.85 7.64
C VAL A 447 19.96 0.16 6.55
N LEU A 448 20.64 1.30 6.57
CA LEU A 448 20.35 2.48 5.75
C LEU A 448 21.57 2.91 4.92
N GLU A 449 21.30 3.72 3.90
CA GLU A 449 22.31 4.49 3.16
C GLU A 449 23.12 5.37 4.11
N LEU A 450 24.45 5.25 4.05
CA LEU A 450 25.33 6.12 4.82
C LEU A 450 25.40 7.51 4.18
N CYS A 451 24.94 8.52 4.92
CA CYS A 451 25.13 9.92 4.58
C CYS A 451 26.33 10.52 5.34
N SER A 452 26.91 11.58 4.81
CA SER A 452 28.11 12.23 5.37
C SER A 452 27.78 13.05 6.62
N CYS A 453 26.72 13.86 6.58
CA CYS A 453 26.28 14.71 7.69
C CYS A 453 24.82 15.16 7.50
N SER A 454 24.24 15.79 8.53
CA SER A 454 22.99 16.54 8.40
C SER A 454 23.26 17.95 7.88
N LEU A 455 22.26 18.57 7.25
CA LEU A 455 22.35 19.96 6.80
C LEU A 455 22.46 20.93 7.97
N ARG A 456 21.97 20.58 9.16
CA ARG A 456 22.18 21.40 10.37
C ARG A 456 23.67 21.70 10.61
N VAL A 457 24.56 20.73 10.39
CA VAL A 457 26.02 20.88 10.59
C VAL A 457 26.68 21.69 9.47
N LEU A 458 26.00 21.92 8.35
CA LEU A 458 26.51 22.73 7.24
C LEU A 458 25.87 24.11 7.16
N THR A 459 24.86 24.36 7.99
CA THR A 459 24.05 25.58 7.96
C THR A 459 24.50 26.45 9.12
N HIS A 460 25.59 27.19 8.90
CA HIS A 460 26.16 28.14 9.85
C HIS A 460 25.97 29.59 9.36
N PRO A 461 25.88 30.57 10.27
CA PRO A 461 25.62 31.96 9.89
C PRO A 461 26.64 32.51 8.88
N GLU A 462 27.92 32.22 9.08
CA GLU A 462 29.05 32.66 8.25
C GLU A 462 28.99 32.17 6.80
N ASP A 463 28.47 30.96 6.58
CA ASP A 463 28.37 30.31 5.27
C ASP A 463 26.96 30.39 4.66
N SER A 464 26.08 31.17 5.29
CA SER A 464 24.68 31.30 4.88
C SER A 464 24.49 32.23 3.68
N PRO A 465 23.46 32.01 2.85
CA PRO A 465 23.05 32.97 1.81
C PRO A 465 22.82 34.39 2.33
N ALA A 466 22.36 34.54 3.57
CA ALA A 466 22.13 35.84 4.19
C ALA A 466 23.42 36.63 4.42
N ARG A 467 24.55 35.97 4.73
CA ARG A 467 25.82 36.66 5.02
C ARG A 467 26.87 36.49 3.92
N SER A 468 26.61 35.62 2.95
CA SER A 468 27.50 35.36 1.82
C SER A 468 27.12 36.15 0.57
N LEU A 469 28.11 36.77 -0.07
CA LEU A 469 27.98 37.35 -1.41
C LEU A 469 28.28 36.33 -2.53
N ASN A 470 28.66 35.10 -2.18
CA ASN A 470 29.02 34.07 -3.15
C ASN A 470 27.77 33.41 -3.75
N ASP A 471 27.51 33.65 -5.04
CA ASP A 471 26.38 33.06 -5.75
C ASP A 471 26.43 31.52 -5.80
N THR A 472 27.60 30.91 -5.60
CA THR A 472 27.74 29.44 -5.46
C THR A 472 26.99 28.92 -4.24
N VAL A 473 27.02 29.64 -3.12
CA VAL A 473 26.28 29.28 -1.90
C VAL A 473 24.78 29.32 -2.18
N LYS A 474 24.31 30.35 -2.88
CA LYS A 474 22.89 30.51 -3.25
C LYS A 474 22.41 29.38 -4.16
N LYS A 475 23.19 29.02 -5.19
CA LYS A 475 22.89 27.88 -6.08
C LYS A 475 22.87 26.56 -5.32
N LYS A 476 23.78 26.37 -4.37
CA LYS A 476 23.86 25.16 -3.53
C LYS A 476 22.60 25.01 -2.67
N VAL A 477 22.16 26.06 -1.97
CA VAL A 477 20.95 25.99 -1.14
C VAL A 477 19.67 25.84 -1.98
N LEU A 478 19.60 26.42 -3.18
CA LEU A 478 18.49 26.20 -4.11
C LEU A 478 18.39 24.73 -4.52
N SER A 479 19.53 24.08 -4.79
CA SER A 479 19.56 22.65 -5.06
C SER A 479 19.10 21.81 -3.86
N TRP A 480 19.50 22.19 -2.64
CA TRP A 480 19.02 21.52 -1.42
C TRP A 480 17.51 21.63 -1.26
N VAL A 481 16.96 22.84 -1.40
CA VAL A 481 15.52 23.10 -1.33
C VAL A 481 14.75 22.29 -2.36
N ARG A 482 15.25 22.22 -3.60
CA ARG A 482 14.64 21.42 -4.66
C ARG A 482 14.59 19.93 -4.28
N HIS A 483 15.68 19.37 -3.75
CA HIS A 483 15.73 17.98 -3.32
C HIS A 483 14.76 17.68 -2.16
N ILE A 484 14.68 18.57 -1.16
CA ILE A 484 13.74 18.44 -0.04
C ILE A 484 12.29 18.42 -0.57
N LEU A 485 11.94 19.35 -1.47
CA LEU A 485 10.62 19.44 -2.05
C LEU A 485 10.27 18.24 -2.94
N GLN A 486 11.25 17.68 -3.66
CA GLN A 486 11.06 16.44 -4.42
C GLN A 486 10.76 15.26 -3.50
N ALA A 487 11.48 15.13 -2.38
CA ALA A 487 11.21 14.11 -1.37
C ALA A 487 9.82 14.28 -0.74
N LEU A 488 9.47 15.49 -0.29
CA LEU A 488 8.16 15.76 0.31
C LEU A 488 7.01 15.53 -0.67
N HIS A 489 7.16 15.99 -1.92
CA HIS A 489 6.16 15.74 -2.95
C HIS A 489 5.91 14.24 -3.14
N TYR A 490 6.96 13.43 -3.20
CA TYR A 490 6.86 11.99 -3.30
C TYR A 490 6.17 11.37 -2.07
N ILE A 491 6.61 11.72 -0.86
CA ILE A 491 6.02 11.24 0.40
C ILE A 491 4.52 11.54 0.46
N HIS A 492 4.13 12.78 0.14
CA HIS A 492 2.74 13.21 0.14
C HIS A 492 1.93 12.49 -0.95
N SER A 493 2.53 12.22 -2.11
CA SER A 493 1.86 11.48 -3.19
C SER A 493 1.61 10.01 -2.86
N GLU A 494 2.44 9.41 -2.02
CA GLU A 494 2.26 8.05 -1.48
C GLU A 494 1.29 8.02 -0.28
N GLY A 495 0.68 9.15 0.08
CA GLY A 495 -0.28 9.26 1.17
C GLY A 495 0.34 9.32 2.56
N PHE A 496 1.65 9.56 2.67
CA PHE A 496 2.35 9.72 3.95
C PHE A 496 2.53 11.19 4.31
N VAL A 497 2.63 11.45 5.61
CA VAL A 497 3.09 12.71 6.20
C VAL A 497 4.37 12.43 6.97
N HIS A 498 5.42 13.23 6.78
CA HIS A 498 6.74 13.02 7.38
C HIS A 498 6.73 13.28 8.90
N ARG A 499 6.09 14.35 9.35
CA ARG A 499 5.80 14.71 10.76
C ARG A 499 6.97 15.15 11.64
N ASP A 500 8.23 15.00 11.20
CA ASP A 500 9.39 15.58 11.90
C ASP A 500 10.42 16.20 10.94
N LEU A 501 9.94 17.08 10.05
CA LEU A 501 10.81 17.78 9.10
C LEU A 501 11.60 18.90 9.80
N LYS A 502 12.93 18.75 9.83
CA LYS A 502 13.91 19.69 10.41
C LYS A 502 15.29 19.46 9.80
N LEU A 503 16.22 20.41 9.94
CA LEU A 503 17.55 20.31 9.33
C LEU A 503 18.41 19.13 9.85
N GLU A 504 18.13 18.63 11.05
CA GLU A 504 18.78 17.45 11.61
C GLU A 504 18.40 16.17 10.83
N ASN A 505 17.19 16.14 10.25
CA ASN A 505 16.64 15.02 9.49
C ASN A 505 16.81 15.20 7.96
N VAL A 506 17.49 16.26 7.52
CA VAL A 506 17.88 16.44 6.12
C VAL A 506 19.37 16.13 6.01
N LEU A 507 19.71 14.99 5.42
CA LEU A 507 21.08 14.49 5.30
C LEU A 507 21.69 14.81 3.94
N LEU A 508 23.02 14.84 3.88
CA LEU A 508 23.79 15.03 2.65
C LEU A 508 24.68 13.81 2.42
N THR A 509 24.64 13.25 1.20
CA THR A 509 25.57 12.19 0.79
C THR A 509 26.94 12.74 0.44
N GLN A 510 27.94 11.86 0.28
CA GLN A 510 29.27 12.25 -0.20
C GLN A 510 29.23 12.90 -1.60
N GLY A 511 28.23 12.57 -2.42
CA GLY A 511 28.01 13.18 -3.74
C GLY A 511 27.15 14.44 -3.70
N GLU A 512 27.04 15.10 -2.54
CA GLU A 512 26.23 16.33 -2.31
C GLU A 512 24.74 16.20 -2.66
N GLN A 513 24.19 14.99 -2.64
CA GLN A 513 22.74 14.79 -2.79
C GLN A 513 22.05 14.86 -1.44
N VAL A 514 20.94 15.59 -1.39
CA VAL A 514 20.12 15.71 -0.18
C VAL A 514 19.17 14.52 -0.06
N LYS A 515 19.11 13.95 1.14
CA LYS A 515 18.33 12.79 1.53
C LYS A 515 17.50 13.14 2.76
N LEU A 516 16.18 13.08 2.64
CA LEU A 516 15.31 13.16 3.81
C LEU A 516 15.40 11.83 4.59
N ALA A 517 15.62 11.92 5.90
CA ALA A 517 15.79 10.79 6.80
C ALA A 517 14.81 10.86 7.97
N ASP A 518 14.85 9.83 8.82
CA ASP A 518 14.04 9.69 10.04
C ASP A 518 12.52 9.72 9.80
N VAL A 519 12.06 8.79 8.96
CA VAL A 519 10.64 8.50 8.76
C VAL A 519 10.03 7.67 9.90
N GLY A 520 10.66 7.63 11.07
CA GLY A 520 10.23 6.82 12.22
C GLY A 520 8.90 7.26 12.83
N VAL A 521 8.50 8.51 12.60
CA VAL A 521 7.19 9.05 12.97
C VAL A 521 6.28 9.30 11.77
N ALA A 522 6.77 9.03 10.55
CA ALA A 522 6.00 9.19 9.35
C ALA A 522 4.81 8.25 9.36
N LYS A 523 3.65 8.74 8.95
CA LYS A 523 2.41 7.98 9.02
C LYS A 523 1.56 8.21 7.80
N HIS A 524 0.81 7.19 7.40
CA HIS A 524 -0.20 7.35 6.37
C HIS A 524 -1.26 8.34 6.87
N GLU A 525 -1.65 9.31 6.04
CA GLU A 525 -2.52 10.43 6.41
C GLU A 525 -3.85 9.93 7.03
N LYS A 526 -4.43 8.86 6.46
CA LYS A 526 -5.65 8.20 6.97
C LYS A 526 -5.51 7.65 8.40
N GLU A 527 -4.29 7.36 8.87
CA GLU A 527 -4.04 6.80 10.21
C GLU A 527 -3.73 7.87 11.28
N ILE A 528 -3.72 9.15 10.92
CA ILE A 528 -3.41 10.26 11.83
C ILE A 528 -4.66 10.60 12.65
N THR A 529 -4.57 10.37 13.96
CA THR A 529 -5.68 10.58 14.92
C THR A 529 -5.50 11.86 15.76
N GLY A 530 -4.74 12.83 15.26
CA GLY A 530 -4.42 14.08 15.96
C GLY A 530 -3.34 13.95 17.04
N THR A 531 -2.41 13.01 16.87
CA THR A 531 -1.26 12.87 17.78
C THR A 531 -0.25 13.99 17.57
N MET A 532 0.10 14.69 18.64
CA MET A 532 1.14 15.72 18.68
C MET A 532 2.51 15.03 18.69
N VAL A 533 3.17 14.98 17.53
CA VAL A 533 4.48 14.35 17.33
C VAL A 533 5.31 15.24 16.43
N GLY A 534 6.61 15.32 16.70
CA GLY A 534 7.57 16.16 16.00
C GLY A 534 8.28 17.09 16.98
N THR A 535 9.26 17.83 16.46
CA THR A 535 10.05 18.77 17.27
C THR A 535 9.28 20.09 17.47
N SER A 536 9.05 20.49 18.72
CA SER A 536 8.12 21.57 19.13
C SER A 536 8.17 22.84 18.28
N LEU A 537 9.36 23.32 17.94
CA LEU A 537 9.57 24.52 17.12
C LEU A 537 8.98 24.44 15.70
N TYR A 538 8.90 23.24 15.12
CA TYR A 538 8.49 23.02 13.73
C TYR A 538 7.04 22.55 13.61
N LEU A 539 6.35 22.36 14.74
CA LEU A 539 4.97 21.88 14.76
C LEU A 539 4.04 22.94 14.20
N ALA A 540 3.15 22.52 13.31
CA ALA A 540 2.06 23.37 12.84
C ALA A 540 1.03 23.61 13.96
N PRO A 541 0.34 24.77 13.98
CA PRO A 541 -0.63 25.11 15.02
C PRO A 541 -1.67 24.02 15.25
N GLU A 542 -2.22 23.44 14.18
CA GLU A 542 -3.22 22.38 14.26
C GLU A 542 -2.68 21.07 14.90
N VAL A 543 -1.37 20.84 14.80
CA VAL A 543 -0.69 19.70 15.43
C VAL A 543 -0.52 19.95 16.93
N CYS A 544 -0.13 21.18 17.31
CA CYS A 544 -0.02 21.63 18.71
C CYS A 544 -1.36 21.61 19.46
N GLU A 545 -2.47 21.70 18.74
CA GLU A 545 -3.83 21.64 19.25
C GLU A 545 -4.40 20.20 19.28
N GLY A 546 -3.65 19.22 18.78
CA GLY A 546 -4.10 17.82 18.69
C GLY A 546 -5.24 17.59 17.71
N ARG A 547 -5.42 18.48 16.71
CA ARG A 547 -6.42 18.31 15.65
C ARG A 547 -5.96 17.25 14.65
N ILE A 548 -6.88 16.72 13.85
CA ILE A 548 -6.50 15.87 12.70
C ILE A 548 -5.85 16.76 11.64
N TYR A 549 -4.73 16.33 11.08
CA TYR A 549 -3.95 17.08 10.10
C TYR A 549 -3.47 16.18 8.96
N ASN A 550 -2.95 16.82 7.92
CA ASN A 550 -2.49 16.19 6.69
C ASN A 550 -1.08 16.65 6.31
N SER A 551 -0.66 16.33 5.08
CA SER A 551 0.61 16.74 4.48
C SER A 551 0.93 18.25 4.55
N LYS A 552 -0.06 19.14 4.78
CA LYS A 552 0.17 20.58 4.98
C LYS A 552 0.88 20.91 6.28
N ALA A 553 0.92 20.00 7.25
CA ALA A 553 1.73 20.14 8.46
C ALA A 553 3.24 20.12 8.11
N ASP A 554 3.68 19.21 7.24
CA ASP A 554 5.08 19.19 6.78
C ASP A 554 5.46 20.47 6.03
N MET A 555 4.50 21.06 5.30
CA MET A 555 4.73 22.32 4.59
C MET A 555 4.90 23.50 5.53
N TYR A 556 4.27 23.45 6.71
CA TYR A 556 4.54 24.43 7.77
C TYR A 556 5.97 24.30 8.28
N SER A 557 6.39 23.09 8.65
CA SER A 557 7.77 22.80 9.08
C SER A 557 8.80 23.19 8.00
N PHE A 558 8.46 23.00 6.73
CA PHE A 558 9.29 23.40 5.60
C PHE A 558 9.51 24.93 5.52
N GLY A 559 8.52 25.74 5.90
CA GLY A 559 8.69 27.20 5.99
C GLY A 559 9.78 27.59 7.00
N PHE A 560 9.83 26.92 8.14
CA PHE A 560 10.90 27.11 9.13
C PHE A 560 12.25 26.64 8.59
N VAL A 561 12.30 25.47 7.94
CA VAL A 561 13.52 24.96 7.29
C VAL A 561 14.06 25.94 6.23
N LEU A 562 13.18 26.57 5.43
CA LEU A 562 13.59 27.61 4.47
C LEU A 562 14.22 28.82 5.16
N TRP A 563 13.68 29.23 6.31
CA TRP A 563 14.28 30.31 7.09
C TRP A 563 15.67 29.91 7.58
N GLU A 564 15.81 28.73 8.20
CA GLU A 564 17.09 28.26 8.74
C GLU A 564 18.16 28.10 7.66
N ILE A 565 17.82 27.54 6.49
CA ILE A 565 18.76 27.40 5.36
C ILE A 565 19.26 28.77 4.89
N TRP A 566 18.39 29.79 4.86
CA TRP A 566 18.77 31.11 4.37
C TRP A 566 19.70 31.84 5.35
N TYR A 567 19.41 31.77 6.65
CA TYR A 567 20.12 32.55 7.66
C TYR A 567 21.26 31.81 8.36
N GLY A 568 21.34 30.48 8.24
CA GLY A 568 22.37 29.72 8.95
C GLY A 568 22.10 29.57 10.45
N GLU A 569 20.89 29.89 10.92
CA GLU A 569 20.56 29.99 12.34
C GLU A 569 19.33 29.17 12.70
N THR A 570 19.24 28.75 13.97
CA THR A 570 18.02 28.13 14.49
C THR A 570 16.95 29.18 14.71
N ALA A 571 15.75 28.94 14.19
CA ALA A 571 14.64 29.87 14.36
C ALA A 571 14.41 30.19 15.85
N PHE A 572 14.28 31.49 16.17
CA PHE A 572 14.09 32.03 17.52
C PHE A 572 15.19 31.75 18.56
N LYS A 573 16.40 31.34 18.15
CA LYS A 573 17.52 30.99 19.05
C LYS A 573 17.81 32.03 20.15
N THR A 574 17.76 33.32 19.84
CA THR A 574 18.03 34.43 20.77
C THR A 574 16.84 34.82 21.66
N ALA A 575 15.62 34.42 21.30
CA ALA A 575 14.40 34.79 22.00
C ALA A 575 13.90 33.69 22.96
N MET A 576 14.58 32.55 23.04
CA MET A 576 14.10 31.36 23.76
C MET A 576 14.92 31.06 25.01
N THR A 577 14.24 30.90 26.14
CA THR A 577 14.67 29.97 27.20
C THR A 577 14.55 28.54 26.64
N THR A 578 15.39 27.61 27.10
CA THR A 578 15.48 26.22 26.60
C THR A 578 14.24 25.35 26.87
N CYS A 579 13.07 25.93 27.19
CA CYS A 579 11.85 25.22 27.57
C CYS A 579 10.93 25.00 26.36
N GLU A 580 10.53 23.74 26.11
CA GLU A 580 9.62 23.36 25.02
C GLU A 580 8.28 24.09 25.07
N LEU A 581 7.76 24.38 26.27
CA LEU A 581 6.48 25.08 26.46
C LEU A 581 6.49 26.50 25.87
N ASP A 582 7.61 27.22 25.97
CA ASP A 582 7.75 28.56 25.39
C ASP A 582 7.73 28.51 23.85
N GLN A 583 8.29 27.45 23.27
CA GLN A 583 8.27 27.24 21.81
C GLN A 583 6.85 27.01 21.29
N LEU A 584 6.11 26.12 21.97
CA LEU A 584 4.72 25.80 21.65
C LEU A 584 3.82 27.04 21.79
N GLU A 585 4.03 27.86 22.82
CA GLU A 585 3.24 29.06 23.05
C GLU A 585 3.48 30.12 21.96
N LYS A 586 4.74 30.32 21.52
CA LYS A 586 5.04 31.21 20.38
C LYS A 586 4.38 30.76 19.09
N VAL A 587 4.36 29.45 18.81
CA VAL A 587 3.64 28.90 17.65
C VAL A 587 2.15 29.23 17.75
N ARG A 588 1.53 29.01 18.92
CA ARG A 588 0.10 29.32 19.18
C ARG A 588 -0.24 30.79 19.08
N GLN A 589 0.70 31.67 19.40
CA GLN A 589 0.57 33.12 19.26
C GLN A 589 0.77 33.62 17.82
N GLY A 590 1.04 32.73 16.86
CA GLY A 590 1.26 33.11 15.48
C GLY A 590 2.63 33.75 15.22
N CYS A 591 3.58 33.65 16.16
CA CYS A 591 4.92 34.21 15.99
C CYS A 591 5.65 33.52 14.83
N ARG A 592 6.37 34.30 14.01
CA ARG A 592 7.21 33.81 12.91
C ARG A 592 8.60 34.44 12.97
N PRO A 593 9.68 33.71 12.63
CA PRO A 593 11.01 34.29 12.52
C PRO A 593 11.05 35.46 11.53
N THR A 594 11.65 36.57 11.92
CA THR A 594 11.79 37.76 11.09
C THR A 594 13.10 37.78 10.31
N HIS A 595 13.26 38.77 9.44
CA HIS A 595 14.55 39.03 8.82
C HIS A 595 15.59 39.46 9.87
N ILE A 596 16.84 39.00 9.72
CA ILE A 596 17.96 39.40 10.57
C ILE A 596 18.58 40.69 10.00
N GLU A 597 18.47 41.79 10.73
CA GLU A 597 19.03 43.08 10.32
C GLU A 597 20.53 42.99 10.01
N GLY A 598 20.97 43.69 8.97
CA GLY A 598 22.36 43.66 8.51
C GLY A 598 22.74 42.46 7.64
N THR A 599 21.77 41.66 7.18
CA THR A 599 21.98 40.53 6.28
C THR A 599 21.24 40.69 4.95
N ASN A 600 21.59 39.88 3.95
CA ASN A 600 20.92 39.85 2.66
C ASN A 600 19.51 39.27 2.78
N HIS A 601 18.53 39.93 2.17
CA HIS A 601 17.17 39.43 2.06
C HIS A 601 17.08 38.17 1.18
N PRO A 602 16.20 37.20 1.54
CA PRO A 602 15.87 36.10 0.64
C PRO A 602 15.30 36.60 -0.69
N TYR A 603 15.48 35.81 -1.74
CA TYR A 603 14.83 36.08 -3.03
C TYR A 603 13.32 36.25 -2.84
N GLU A 604 12.68 37.09 -3.64
CA GLU A 604 11.23 37.35 -3.53
C GLU A 604 10.41 36.05 -3.59
N ILE A 605 10.77 35.13 -4.49
CA ILE A 605 10.14 33.80 -4.59
C ILE A 605 10.38 32.99 -3.31
N TRP A 606 11.59 33.01 -2.75
CA TRP A 606 11.92 32.32 -1.49
C TRP A 606 11.07 32.84 -0.34
N GLN A 607 10.99 34.17 -0.19
CA GLN A 607 10.18 34.82 0.83
C GLN A 607 8.71 34.44 0.68
N ARG A 608 8.15 34.53 -0.53
CA ARG A 608 6.75 34.17 -0.80
C ARG A 608 6.47 32.71 -0.44
N VAL A 609 7.29 31.77 -0.93
CA VAL A 609 7.10 30.35 -0.65
C VAL A 609 7.20 30.09 0.85
N MET A 610 8.22 30.63 1.53
CA MET A 610 8.36 30.55 2.98
C MET A 610 7.10 31.06 3.70
N THR A 611 6.58 32.24 3.30
CA THR A 611 5.40 32.84 3.92
C THR A 611 4.10 32.09 3.70
N TYR A 612 3.90 31.52 2.50
CA TYR A 612 2.74 30.67 2.26
C TYR A 612 2.86 29.34 3.00
N CYS A 613 4.06 28.77 3.08
CA CYS A 613 4.31 27.49 3.73
C CYS A 613 3.97 27.50 5.23
N TRP A 614 4.34 28.53 5.98
CA TRP A 614 4.03 28.64 7.42
C TRP A 614 2.76 29.45 7.74
N ASN A 615 1.83 29.55 6.79
CA ASN A 615 0.56 30.24 7.01
C ASN A 615 -0.24 29.56 8.15
N GLU A 616 -0.97 30.36 8.94
CA GLU A 616 -1.80 29.84 10.04
C GLU A 616 -2.84 28.84 9.52
N ASP A 617 -3.56 29.18 8.44
CA ASP A 617 -4.54 28.30 7.80
C ASP A 617 -3.85 27.22 6.93
N PRO A 618 -3.99 25.92 7.24
CA PRO A 618 -3.44 24.83 6.45
C PRO A 618 -3.89 24.82 4.98
N ARG A 619 -5.08 25.35 4.68
CA ARG A 619 -5.61 25.40 3.29
C ARG A 619 -4.84 26.40 2.43
N ALA A 620 -4.50 27.55 3.01
CA ALA A 620 -3.70 28.58 2.36
C ALA A 620 -2.25 28.15 2.07
N ARG A 621 -1.74 27.12 2.77
CA ARG A 621 -0.37 26.63 2.58
C ARG A 621 -0.14 26.06 1.18
N LEU A 622 1.06 26.26 0.63
CA LEU A 622 1.43 25.60 -0.62
C LEU A 622 1.53 24.08 -0.42
N THR A 623 1.26 23.32 -1.47
CA THR A 623 1.67 21.91 -1.53
C THR A 623 3.14 21.81 -1.91
N ALA A 624 3.81 20.70 -1.58
CA ALA A 624 5.20 20.46 -1.98
C ALA A 624 5.39 20.61 -3.50
N ARG A 625 4.42 20.16 -4.29
CA ARG A 625 4.41 20.33 -5.75
C ARG A 625 4.39 21.80 -6.18
N LYS A 626 3.46 22.59 -5.65
CA LYS A 626 3.35 24.03 -5.97
C LYS A 626 4.60 24.78 -5.56
N ALA A 627 5.15 24.50 -4.37
CA ALA A 627 6.40 25.09 -3.91
C ALA A 627 7.58 24.72 -4.83
N LEU A 628 7.67 23.47 -5.27
CA LEU A 628 8.69 23.00 -6.20
C LEU A 628 8.62 23.73 -7.55
N ASP A 629 7.42 23.94 -8.08
CA ASP A 629 7.23 24.65 -9.35
C ASP A 629 7.67 26.13 -9.23
N ARG A 630 7.39 26.81 -8.10
CA ARG A 630 7.90 28.17 -7.84
C ARG A 630 9.43 28.25 -7.81
N PHE A 631 10.11 27.29 -7.19
CA PHE A 631 11.57 27.30 -7.15
C PHE A 631 12.22 26.95 -8.50
N LYS A 632 11.53 26.22 -9.38
CA LYS A 632 12.00 25.99 -10.76
C LYS A 632 12.00 27.28 -11.57
N GLU A 633 10.93 28.09 -11.47
CA GLU A 633 10.84 29.41 -12.11
C GLU A 633 12.04 30.29 -11.75
N LEU A 634 12.46 30.28 -10.47
CA LEU A 634 13.63 31.01 -9.98
C LEU A 634 14.94 30.52 -10.62
N GLN A 635 15.13 29.20 -10.71
CA GLN A 635 16.34 28.61 -11.27
C GLN A 635 16.47 28.87 -12.77
N GLU A 636 15.36 28.81 -13.52
CA GLU A 636 15.32 29.14 -14.95
C GLU A 636 15.61 30.63 -15.20
N ALA A 637 15.10 31.52 -14.34
CA ALA A 637 15.39 32.95 -14.40
C ALA A 637 16.86 33.29 -14.09
N GLU A 638 17.55 32.51 -13.26
CA GLU A 638 18.99 32.67 -13.00
C GLU A 638 19.88 32.13 -14.14
N ILE A 639 19.40 31.16 -14.93
CA ILE A 639 20.16 30.55 -16.04
C ILE A 639 20.10 31.42 -17.32
N GLN A 640 19.03 32.20 -17.52
CA GLN A 640 18.96 33.13 -18.65
C GLN A 640 19.87 34.36 -18.38
N PRO A 641 20.84 34.68 -19.26
CA PRO A 641 21.70 35.84 -19.06
C PRO A 641 20.83 37.09 -19.04
N LYS A 642 20.99 37.92 -17.99
CA LYS A 642 20.36 39.24 -17.87
C LYS A 642 20.57 40.01 -19.18
N GLN A 643 19.57 40.04 -20.06
CA GLN A 643 19.60 40.93 -21.21
C GLN A 643 19.73 42.35 -20.67
N LYS A 644 20.78 43.06 -21.09
CA LYS A 644 20.97 44.47 -20.72
C LYS A 644 19.68 45.22 -21.05
N PRO A 645 19.24 46.18 -20.21
CA PRO A 645 18.06 46.97 -20.51
C PRO A 645 18.24 47.60 -21.89
N VAL A 646 17.29 47.35 -22.79
CA VAL A 646 17.19 48.09 -24.05
C VAL A 646 16.96 49.54 -23.67
N LEU A 647 17.93 50.41 -23.96
CA LEU A 647 17.77 51.85 -23.86
C LEU A 647 16.64 52.26 -24.82
N LEU A 648 15.47 52.58 -24.26
CA LEU A 648 14.39 53.22 -25.03
C LEU A 648 14.88 54.59 -25.54
N PRO A 649 14.52 55.00 -26.77
CA PRO A 649 14.92 56.30 -27.29
C PRO A 649 14.32 57.41 -26.43
N ARG A 650 15.15 58.40 -26.06
CA ARG A 650 14.75 59.60 -25.33
C ARG A 650 13.54 60.26 -26.01
N SER A 651 12.39 60.27 -25.33
CA SER A 651 11.25 61.08 -25.72
C SER A 651 11.55 62.56 -25.44
N ARG A 652 11.19 63.42 -26.40
CA ARG A 652 11.38 64.88 -26.34
C ARG A 652 10.59 65.47 -25.16
N SER A 653 11.25 66.36 -24.42
CA SER A 653 10.70 67.16 -23.32
C SER A 653 9.52 68.05 -23.76
N PRO A 654 8.47 68.21 -22.93
CA PRO A 654 7.37 69.14 -23.21
C PRO A 654 7.76 70.60 -22.95
N ARG A 655 7.26 71.53 -23.80
CA ARG A 655 7.29 72.99 -23.58
C ARG A 655 6.22 73.42 -22.57
N PRO A 656 6.37 74.58 -21.88
CA PRO A 656 5.47 75.00 -20.81
C PRO A 656 4.17 75.64 -21.33
N LEU A 657 3.06 75.42 -20.60
CA LEU A 657 1.74 76.00 -20.84
C LEU A 657 1.67 77.46 -20.35
N SER A 658 1.28 78.37 -21.25
CA SER A 658 0.97 79.77 -20.99
C SER A 658 -0.51 80.00 -20.68
N GLN A 659 -0.77 80.99 -19.83
CA GLN A 659 -2.03 81.43 -19.22
C GLN A 659 -3.22 81.62 -20.19
N SER A 660 -4.41 81.20 -19.75
CA SER A 660 -5.70 81.41 -20.42
C SER A 660 -6.29 82.80 -20.15
N LYS A 661 -6.61 83.56 -21.22
CA LYS A 661 -7.44 84.77 -21.19
C LYS A 661 -8.90 84.44 -21.53
N THR A 662 -9.80 85.13 -20.85
CA THR A 662 -11.27 85.11 -20.91
C THR A 662 -11.87 85.51 -22.27
N PRO A 663 -13.08 85.00 -22.64
CA PRO A 663 -13.93 85.60 -23.67
C PRO A 663 -15.02 86.55 -23.09
N PRO A 664 -15.57 87.48 -23.91
CA PRO A 664 -16.43 88.59 -23.47
C PRO A 664 -17.95 88.26 -23.49
N PRO A 665 -18.82 89.17 -23.00
CA PRO A 665 -20.16 88.83 -22.52
C PRO A 665 -21.26 88.98 -23.59
N THR A 666 -22.33 88.18 -23.46
CA THR A 666 -23.63 88.41 -24.11
C THR A 666 -24.72 88.61 -23.07
N LYS A 667 -25.52 89.67 -23.28
CA LYS A 667 -26.56 90.24 -22.42
C LYS A 667 -27.96 89.97 -23.05
N PRO A 668 -29.10 90.31 -22.41
CA PRO A 668 -30.05 89.35 -21.85
C PRO A 668 -31.46 89.44 -22.47
N LYS A 669 -32.41 88.61 -22.01
CA LYS A 669 -33.88 88.89 -21.96
C LYS A 669 -34.61 87.87 -21.03
N PRO A 670 -35.84 88.15 -20.54
CA PRO A 670 -36.12 88.14 -19.09
C PRO A 670 -37.34 87.28 -18.62
N ALA A 671 -37.44 87.17 -17.29
CA ALA A 671 -38.62 87.08 -16.42
C ALA A 671 -39.74 86.05 -16.70
N ARG A 672 -40.05 85.19 -15.70
CA ARG A 672 -41.16 85.39 -14.75
C ARG A 672 -41.32 84.22 -13.76
N ARG A 673 -41.53 84.64 -12.50
CA ARG A 673 -42.11 83.99 -11.31
C ARG A 673 -41.44 82.75 -10.73
#